data_AF-A0A6I6F6T7-F1
#
_entry.id   AF-A0A6I6F6T7-F1
#
_cell.length_a   1.000
_cell.length_b   1.000
_cell.length_c   1.000
_cell.angle_alpha   90.00
_cell.angle_beta   90.00
_cell.angle_gamma   90.00
#
_symmetry.space_group_name_H-M   'P 1'
#
loop_
_entity.id
_entity.type
_entity.pdbx_description
1 polymer ?
#
loop_
_entity_poly.entity_id
_entity_poly.type
_entity_poly.pdbx_seq_one_letter_code
_entity_poly.pdbx_strand_id
1 'polypeptide(L)'
;MKKTLATVACALAMIMSLPVIADNSRLGQVGVDVVSAATGDAVKPAQTTPKPGNTTKKPITSKVSTTSNTSTEVKRLLTIGSSGSDVKLLQTMLNNNGYKLKADGIFGKQTLDAVKSYQSKNGLTADGIVGPKTLAKLSPAKPAISINRLLKVGSRGSDVELLQTMLNKNGYKLNVDGIFGKLTLDAVKNYQSKNALTTDGIVGPKTLAKLNAAKVTTTTPSKTETSSAAVGKTSIKIGRAEFAAHGTKCFTVAVVAMAGDKIVGASIDDYQFISTDVAIGVPNSDADFGKNYRDSKVALASKRTNTKYYSEHMKEEAGATTPIDKSYDSIQTYVKGKTIAQLEATLSKNTKEQMVDAVSGATLADTHGYISAIVAAAKNTKENSSIQIDTKELDKLKMGRVEYAAHGTKCFTVAVSAVIGDKVVAASIDDYQFISKDLVTGVPNSDADFGKNYKDPNIVLASKRTNTKYYSEHMKEEAGATTPIDKSYDAIQAYVSGKTIAQLEATLSKNTKEQMVDAVSGATLADTYGYTSAIVAAAKAANKVEVPEVDAVTTASTVNRADALTKALSKDGTWIVATLGDITVDKEIVVEGEFYNKNDKSKGIYRKLAPYTQDEKHNVLERFTITVPKMTIRSENFKIQAGVVKGDIYVEAKGFTLTKDATIDGSIYYTSEDLQKTAIVEGKVTGKQEVK
;
A
#
# COMPACT_ATOMS: atom_id res chain seq x y z
N MET A 1 -2.82 -39.00 -33.80
CA MET A 1 -1.98 -40.19 -34.12
C MET A 1 -0.52 -39.78 -34.06
N LYS A 2 0.34 -40.59 -33.40
CA LYS A 2 1.81 -40.46 -33.23
C LYS A 2 2.23 -39.28 -32.31
N LYS A 3 3.13 -39.38 -31.32
CA LYS A 3 4.15 -40.35 -30.88
C LYS A 3 4.34 -40.24 -29.35
N THR A 4 4.75 -41.34 -28.74
CA THR A 4 4.91 -41.61 -27.30
C THR A 4 6.26 -41.14 -26.75
N LEU A 5 6.26 -40.56 -25.54
CA LEU A 5 7.45 -40.32 -24.69
C LEU A 5 7.69 -41.52 -23.76
N ALA A 6 8.96 -41.83 -23.51
CA ALA A 6 9.41 -42.87 -22.58
C ALA A 6 9.59 -42.31 -21.16
N THR A 7 9.13 -43.08 -20.18
CA THR A 7 9.24 -42.87 -18.73
C THR A 7 10.34 -43.79 -18.20
N VAL A 8 11.22 -43.31 -17.30
CA VAL A 8 12.04 -44.18 -16.43
C VAL A 8 11.77 -43.81 -14.98
N ALA A 9 11.30 -44.81 -14.24
CA ALA A 9 10.89 -44.76 -12.84
C ALA A 9 12.07 -44.98 -11.88
N CYS A 10 11.98 -44.34 -10.72
CA CYS A 10 12.89 -44.44 -9.59
C CYS A 10 12.50 -45.65 -8.71
N ALA A 11 13.48 -46.44 -8.27
CA ALA A 11 13.28 -47.59 -7.39
C ALA A 11 13.62 -47.25 -5.93
N LEU A 12 12.72 -47.68 -5.05
CA LEU A 12 12.73 -47.60 -3.59
C LEU A 12 13.34 -48.89 -3.01
N ALA A 13 14.09 -48.82 -1.90
CA ALA A 13 14.23 -49.92 -0.95
C ALA A 13 14.56 -49.43 0.48
N MET A 14 13.64 -49.72 1.40
CA MET A 14 13.73 -49.63 2.87
C MET A 14 14.69 -50.68 3.45
N ILE A 15 15.27 -50.43 4.65
CA ILE A 15 15.30 -51.40 5.77
C ILE A 15 15.27 -50.64 7.13
N MET A 16 14.43 -51.12 8.05
CA MET A 16 14.17 -50.68 9.43
C MET A 16 15.23 -51.15 10.44
N SER A 17 15.36 -50.47 11.60
CA SER A 17 14.96 -50.99 12.95
C SER A 17 15.62 -50.22 14.12
N LEU A 18 14.80 -49.89 15.13
CA LEU A 18 15.13 -49.32 16.46
C LEU A 18 15.72 -50.39 17.43
N PRO A 19 16.27 -50.05 18.62
CA PRO A 19 15.45 -49.74 19.81
C PRO A 19 15.96 -48.58 20.71
N VAL A 20 15.04 -48.13 21.56
CA VAL A 20 15.14 -47.13 22.64
C VAL A 20 15.75 -47.74 23.91
N ILE A 21 16.63 -47.01 24.61
CA ILE A 21 16.85 -47.12 26.08
C ILE A 21 17.07 -45.71 26.65
N ALA A 22 16.42 -45.44 27.79
CA ALA A 22 16.49 -44.23 28.60
C ALA A 22 17.75 -44.19 29.49
N ASP A 23 18.23 -43.00 29.88
CA ASP A 23 18.18 -42.48 31.27
C ASP A 23 19.10 -41.24 31.46
N ASN A 24 18.79 -40.52 32.54
CA ASN A 24 19.25 -39.27 33.10
C ASN A 24 20.76 -39.04 33.34
N SER A 25 21.06 -37.73 33.39
CA SER A 25 21.90 -37.02 34.36
C SER A 25 23.42 -36.83 34.14
N ARG A 26 23.75 -35.53 34.15
CA ARG A 26 24.86 -34.83 34.85
C ARG A 26 26.29 -34.82 34.27
N LEU A 27 26.75 -33.56 34.17
CA LEU A 27 28.09 -32.98 34.44
C LEU A 27 29.17 -33.09 33.34
N GLY A 28 29.81 -31.96 33.05
CA GLY A 28 31.08 -31.92 32.33
C GLY A 28 31.36 -30.63 31.56
N GLN A 29 31.70 -29.58 32.30
CA GLN A 29 32.19 -28.28 31.83
C GLN A 29 33.58 -28.41 31.18
N VAL A 30 33.81 -27.88 29.96
CA VAL A 30 35.10 -27.29 29.56
C VAL A 30 34.85 -26.24 28.46
N GLY A 31 35.03 -24.96 28.82
CA GLY A 31 35.22 -23.87 27.85
C GLY A 31 36.71 -23.55 27.82
N VAL A 32 37.26 -23.41 26.62
CA VAL A 32 38.67 -23.09 26.37
C VAL A 32 38.78 -21.67 25.82
N ASP A 33 39.83 -21.00 26.26
CA ASP A 33 40.17 -19.59 26.20
C ASP A 33 40.24 -18.93 24.81
N VAL A 34 39.96 -17.61 24.78
CA VAL A 34 40.83 -16.65 24.07
C VAL A 34 40.99 -15.36 24.91
N VAL A 35 42.26 -15.03 25.14
CA VAL A 35 42.94 -13.92 25.82
C VAL A 35 42.52 -12.53 25.27
N SER A 36 42.12 -11.55 26.13
CA SER A 36 42.90 -10.39 26.70
C SER A 36 43.49 -9.41 25.65
N ALA A 37 43.44 -8.07 25.75
CA ALA A 37 43.40 -7.13 26.88
C ALA A 37 42.86 -5.74 26.38
N ALA A 38 42.02 -5.01 27.15
CA ALA A 38 42.33 -3.90 28.10
C ALA A 38 42.33 -2.50 27.42
N THR A 39 41.81 -1.38 27.94
CA THR A 39 41.25 -0.90 29.25
C THR A 39 40.70 0.54 28.99
N GLY A 40 39.85 1.18 29.81
CA GLY A 40 39.58 0.94 31.22
C GLY A 40 38.32 1.61 31.80
N ASP A 41 38.02 1.08 32.98
CA ASP A 41 37.49 1.62 34.24
C ASP A 41 36.14 2.36 34.33
N ALA A 42 35.21 1.63 34.94
CA ALA A 42 34.00 2.10 35.60
C ALA A 42 34.15 2.02 37.13
N VAL A 43 33.59 3.00 37.84
CA VAL A 43 33.33 2.94 39.29
C VAL A 43 31.83 2.72 39.52
N LYS A 44 31.50 1.71 40.33
CA LYS A 44 30.14 1.31 40.80
C LYS A 44 29.82 2.03 42.14
N PRO A 45 28.54 2.26 42.51
CA PRO A 45 27.91 1.43 43.56
C PRO A 45 26.39 1.21 43.30
N ALA A 46 25.87 -0.01 43.40
CA ALA A 46 25.27 -0.66 44.58
C ALA A 46 23.71 -0.60 44.58
N GLN A 47 23.12 -1.79 44.50
CA GLN A 47 21.70 -2.10 44.60
C GLN A 47 21.34 -2.36 46.06
N THR A 48 20.31 -1.69 46.59
CA THR A 48 19.62 -2.11 47.81
C THR A 48 18.11 -2.06 47.59
N THR A 49 17.46 -3.19 47.84
CA THR A 49 16.00 -3.38 47.88
C THR A 49 15.40 -2.79 49.16
N PRO A 50 14.08 -2.49 49.17
CA PRO A 50 13.25 -3.01 50.27
C PRO A 50 11.81 -3.42 49.89
N LYS A 51 11.28 -4.38 50.65
CA LYS A 51 9.86 -4.80 50.78
C LYS A 51 9.40 -4.51 52.25
N PRO A 52 8.12 -4.66 52.63
CA PRO A 52 7.02 -3.70 52.57
C PRO A 52 6.59 -3.18 53.97
N GLY A 53 6.16 -1.93 54.06
CA GLY A 53 5.59 -1.33 55.28
C GLY A 53 4.07 -1.12 55.18
N ASN A 54 3.33 -1.82 56.03
CA ASN A 54 1.88 -1.72 56.25
C ASN A 54 1.58 -0.47 57.11
N THR A 55 0.74 0.46 56.62
CA THR A 55 0.06 1.42 57.49
C THR A 55 -1.39 1.61 57.08
N THR A 56 -2.20 1.62 58.12
CA THR A 56 -3.65 1.58 58.22
C THR A 56 -4.29 2.93 57.90
N LYS A 57 -5.41 2.92 57.16
CA LYS A 57 -6.41 4.01 57.17
C LYS A 57 -7.82 3.45 57.43
N LYS A 58 -8.40 3.88 58.55
CA LYS A 58 -9.82 3.78 58.94
C LYS A 58 -10.64 4.82 58.12
N PRO A 59 -11.99 4.81 58.13
CA PRO A 59 -12.81 4.62 56.94
C PRO A 59 -13.54 5.91 56.54
N ILE A 60 -13.44 6.30 55.28
CA ILE A 60 -14.31 7.35 54.74
C ILE A 60 -15.50 6.66 54.10
N THR A 61 -16.62 6.74 54.81
CA THR A 61 -17.96 6.43 54.34
C THR A 61 -18.26 7.21 53.06
N SER A 62 -18.40 6.51 51.94
CA SER A 62 -18.97 7.05 50.71
C SER A 62 -20.07 6.12 50.24
N LYS A 63 -21.27 6.69 50.22
CA LYS A 63 -22.54 6.14 49.77
C LYS A 63 -22.41 5.20 48.58
N VAL A 64 -23.02 4.03 48.74
CA VAL A 64 -23.42 3.13 47.65
C VAL A 64 -24.22 3.94 46.62
N SER A 65 -23.65 4.08 45.43
CA SER A 65 -24.38 4.43 44.22
C SER A 65 -24.17 3.28 43.24
N THR A 66 -25.12 2.36 43.26
CA THR A 66 -25.31 1.29 42.28
C THR A 66 -25.57 1.91 40.91
N THR A 67 -24.51 2.06 40.11
CA THR A 67 -24.61 2.23 38.66
C THR A 67 -24.13 0.96 38.00
N SER A 68 -25.08 0.18 37.50
CA SER A 68 -24.89 -1.00 36.66
C SER A 68 -24.16 -0.62 35.37
N ASN A 69 -22.83 -0.72 35.38
CA ASN A 69 -22.03 -0.68 34.17
C ASN A 69 -22.20 -2.01 33.42
N THR A 70 -23.10 -2.02 32.44
CA THR A 70 -23.18 -3.06 31.42
C THR A 70 -21.97 -2.92 30.48
N SER A 71 -20.90 -3.67 30.73
CA SER A 71 -19.84 -3.82 29.72
C SER A 71 -20.42 -4.51 28.48
N THR A 72 -20.22 -3.91 27.30
CA THR A 72 -20.66 -4.47 26.01
C THR A 72 -19.66 -5.47 25.42
N GLU A 73 -18.49 -5.67 26.05
CA GLU A 73 -17.43 -6.52 25.52
C GLU A 73 -16.50 -7.07 26.62
N VAL A 74 -15.93 -8.25 26.39
CA VAL A 74 -14.88 -8.83 27.25
C VAL A 74 -13.51 -8.43 26.68
N LYS A 75 -12.85 -7.45 27.30
CA LYS A 75 -11.59 -6.85 26.78
C LYS A 75 -10.31 -7.40 27.40
N ARG A 76 -10.43 -8.20 28.46
CA ARG A 76 -9.31 -8.76 29.23
C ARG A 76 -9.45 -10.27 29.33
N LEU A 77 -8.34 -10.95 29.63
CA LEU A 77 -8.31 -12.37 29.93
C LEU A 77 -9.20 -12.67 31.16
N LEU A 78 -10.15 -13.61 31.03
CA LEU A 78 -10.95 -14.07 32.17
C LEU A 78 -10.56 -15.49 32.58
N THR A 79 -10.38 -15.68 33.89
CA THR A 79 -9.98 -16.95 34.52
C THR A 79 -10.77 -17.16 35.81
N ILE A 80 -10.66 -18.35 36.41
CA ILE A 80 -11.27 -18.64 37.72
C ILE A 80 -10.86 -17.58 38.76
N GLY A 81 -11.85 -17.06 39.49
CA GLY A 81 -11.68 -15.97 40.45
C GLY A 81 -11.91 -14.56 39.86
N SER A 82 -12.00 -14.42 38.53
CA SER A 82 -12.43 -13.16 37.91
C SER A 82 -13.87 -12.83 38.32
N SER A 83 -14.17 -11.55 38.53
CA SER A 83 -15.54 -11.07 38.72
C SER A 83 -15.78 -9.76 37.96
N GLY A 84 -17.03 -9.43 37.66
CA GLY A 84 -17.41 -8.20 36.97
C GLY A 84 -18.48 -8.37 35.89
N SER A 85 -18.86 -7.27 35.26
CA SER A 85 -19.87 -7.23 34.19
C SER A 85 -19.45 -8.00 32.94
N ASP A 86 -18.14 -8.07 32.67
CA ASP A 86 -17.54 -8.86 31.59
C ASP A 86 -17.67 -10.36 31.83
N VAL A 87 -17.54 -10.81 33.08
CA VAL A 87 -17.81 -12.20 33.48
C VAL A 87 -19.30 -12.52 33.35
N LYS A 88 -20.19 -11.58 33.70
CA LYS A 88 -21.64 -11.76 33.54
C LYS A 88 -22.02 -11.87 32.06
N LEU A 89 -21.37 -11.10 31.19
CA LEU A 89 -21.53 -11.18 29.75
C LEU A 89 -21.04 -12.54 29.22
N LEU A 90 -19.87 -13.01 29.65
CA LEU A 90 -19.36 -14.34 29.32
C LEU A 90 -20.34 -15.46 29.72
N GLN A 91 -20.85 -15.43 30.95
CA GLN A 91 -21.83 -16.42 31.43
C GLN A 91 -23.11 -16.41 30.58
N THR A 92 -23.54 -15.22 30.13
CA THR A 92 -24.68 -15.08 29.21
C THR A 92 -24.37 -15.68 27.84
N MET A 93 -23.18 -15.44 27.28
CA MET A 93 -22.75 -16.03 26.00
C MET A 93 -22.66 -17.56 26.07
N LEU A 94 -22.15 -18.10 27.18
CA LEU A 94 -22.13 -19.54 27.42
C LEU A 94 -23.56 -20.10 27.50
N ASN A 95 -24.48 -19.42 28.19
CA ASN A 95 -25.88 -19.86 28.23
C ASN A 95 -26.55 -19.90 26.85
N ASN A 96 -26.25 -18.93 25.99
CA ASN A 96 -26.72 -18.91 24.60
C ASN A 96 -26.14 -20.07 23.75
N ASN A 97 -25.03 -20.67 24.20
CA ASN A 97 -24.44 -21.87 23.61
C ASN A 97 -24.86 -23.16 24.33
N GLY A 98 -25.99 -23.13 25.05
CA GLY A 98 -26.62 -24.30 25.64
C GLY A 98 -26.14 -24.67 27.05
N TYR A 99 -25.33 -23.83 27.70
CA TYR A 99 -24.96 -24.00 29.10
C TYR A 99 -26.05 -23.45 30.04
N LYS A 100 -26.06 -23.88 31.31
CA LYS A 100 -27.05 -23.46 32.30
C LYS A 100 -26.37 -22.86 33.54
N LEU A 101 -25.73 -21.71 33.33
CA LEU A 101 -25.02 -20.95 34.36
C LEU A 101 -25.92 -19.85 34.93
N LYS A 102 -25.72 -19.52 36.21
CA LYS A 102 -26.22 -18.27 36.78
C LYS A 102 -25.31 -17.13 36.30
N ALA A 103 -25.87 -16.13 35.60
CA ALA A 103 -25.12 -14.96 35.13
C ALA A 103 -24.96 -13.92 36.27
N ASP A 104 -24.22 -14.28 37.31
CA ASP A 104 -23.99 -13.48 38.52
C ASP A 104 -22.73 -12.59 38.44
N GLY A 105 -21.93 -12.74 37.39
CA GLY A 105 -20.68 -12.00 37.22
C GLY A 105 -19.51 -12.53 38.03
N ILE A 106 -19.58 -13.78 38.53
CA ILE A 106 -18.50 -14.43 39.28
C ILE A 106 -18.00 -15.66 38.52
N PHE A 107 -16.72 -15.66 38.14
CA PHE A 107 -16.10 -16.75 37.40
C PHE A 107 -15.66 -17.83 38.41
N GLY A 108 -16.64 -18.55 38.95
CA GLY A 108 -16.45 -19.68 39.84
C GLY A 108 -16.28 -21.02 39.11
N LYS A 109 -16.23 -22.12 39.89
CA LYS A 109 -16.01 -23.48 39.37
C LYS A 109 -16.98 -23.86 38.24
N GLN A 110 -18.26 -23.53 38.36
CA GLN A 110 -19.26 -23.83 37.32
C GLN A 110 -19.00 -23.10 35.99
N THR A 111 -18.52 -21.84 36.05
CA THR A 111 -18.16 -21.09 34.84
C THR A 111 -16.90 -21.66 34.20
N LEU A 112 -15.92 -22.08 35.01
CA LEU A 112 -14.71 -22.76 34.54
C LEU A 112 -15.04 -24.08 33.82
N ASP A 113 -15.87 -24.92 34.42
CA ASP A 113 -16.28 -26.21 33.83
C ASP A 113 -17.01 -25.99 32.49
N ALA A 114 -17.86 -24.97 32.40
CA ALA A 114 -18.53 -24.58 31.16
C ALA A 114 -17.58 -24.06 30.08
N VAL A 115 -16.59 -23.24 30.45
CA VAL A 115 -15.56 -22.74 29.50
C VAL A 115 -14.72 -23.89 28.95
N LYS A 116 -14.23 -24.79 29.80
CA LYS A 116 -13.44 -25.96 29.34
C LYS A 116 -14.25 -26.87 28.43
N SER A 117 -15.50 -27.13 28.78
CA SER A 117 -16.43 -27.89 27.95
C SER A 117 -16.66 -27.20 26.60
N TYR A 118 -16.85 -25.88 26.59
CA TYR A 118 -17.07 -25.11 25.37
C TYR A 118 -15.84 -25.13 24.47
N GLN A 119 -14.66 -24.90 25.04
CA GLN A 119 -13.38 -24.97 24.34
C GLN A 119 -13.17 -26.34 23.69
N SER A 120 -13.34 -27.42 24.45
CA SER A 120 -13.20 -28.80 23.94
C SER A 120 -14.19 -29.10 22.80
N LYS A 121 -15.47 -28.73 22.94
CA LYS A 121 -16.49 -28.91 21.90
C LYS A 121 -16.21 -28.12 20.62
N ASN A 122 -15.42 -27.06 20.70
CA ASN A 122 -15.15 -26.16 19.58
C ASN A 122 -13.70 -26.26 19.04
N GLY A 123 -12.99 -27.33 19.38
CA GLY A 123 -11.63 -27.58 18.88
C GLY A 123 -10.56 -26.61 19.42
N LEU A 124 -10.80 -26.04 20.60
CA LEU A 124 -9.84 -25.19 21.30
C LEU A 124 -9.16 -25.98 22.44
N THR A 125 -7.99 -25.52 22.87
CA THR A 125 -7.33 -26.02 24.10
C THR A 125 -8.25 -25.79 25.30
N ALA A 126 -8.61 -26.87 26.02
CA ALA A 126 -9.52 -26.83 27.17
C ALA A 126 -8.82 -26.39 28.48
N ASP A 127 -8.11 -25.27 28.42
CA ASP A 127 -7.34 -24.71 29.53
C ASP A 127 -8.22 -23.97 30.56
N GLY A 128 -9.46 -23.64 30.21
CA GLY A 128 -10.39 -22.91 31.07
C GLY A 128 -10.15 -21.40 31.13
N ILE A 129 -9.27 -20.89 30.26
CA ILE A 129 -8.89 -19.49 30.16
C ILE A 129 -9.67 -18.86 28.99
N VAL A 130 -10.45 -17.82 29.28
CA VAL A 130 -11.20 -17.09 28.24
C VAL A 130 -10.32 -15.98 27.68
N GLY A 131 -9.48 -16.37 26.72
CA GLY A 131 -8.67 -15.47 25.91
C GLY A 131 -9.28 -15.17 24.54
N PRO A 132 -8.58 -14.41 23.67
CA PRO A 132 -9.10 -13.98 22.38
C PRO A 132 -9.61 -15.12 21.48
N LYS A 133 -8.97 -16.29 21.49
CA LYS A 133 -9.42 -17.47 20.73
C LYS A 133 -10.75 -18.03 21.25
N THR A 134 -10.89 -18.12 22.57
CA THR A 134 -12.14 -18.56 23.21
C THR A 134 -13.25 -17.53 23.03
N LEU A 135 -12.94 -16.23 23.09
CA LEU A 135 -13.88 -15.15 22.82
C LEU A 135 -14.31 -15.06 21.36
N ALA A 136 -13.39 -15.21 20.40
CA ALA A 136 -13.72 -15.22 18.97
C ALA A 136 -14.69 -16.35 18.63
N LYS A 137 -14.58 -17.49 19.33
CA LYS A 137 -15.47 -18.63 19.15
C LYS A 137 -16.80 -18.45 19.91
N LEU A 138 -16.74 -17.99 21.17
CA LEU A 138 -17.90 -17.67 22.02
C LEU A 138 -18.74 -16.50 21.52
N SER A 139 -18.15 -15.65 20.68
CA SER A 139 -18.83 -14.49 20.14
C SER A 139 -20.11 -14.97 19.45
N PRO A 140 -21.29 -14.42 19.77
CA PRO A 140 -22.31 -14.38 18.74
C PRO A 140 -21.61 -13.71 17.56
N ALA A 141 -21.68 -14.30 16.37
CA ALA A 141 -21.40 -13.53 15.18
C ALA A 141 -22.06 -12.16 15.40
N LYS A 142 -21.29 -11.08 15.33
CA LYS A 142 -21.87 -9.79 15.04
C LYS A 142 -21.97 -9.79 13.52
N PRO A 143 -23.06 -10.32 12.91
CA PRO A 143 -23.38 -9.80 11.61
C PRO A 143 -23.51 -8.29 11.83
N ALA A 144 -23.00 -7.49 10.89
CA ALA A 144 -23.67 -6.22 10.67
C ALA A 144 -25.14 -6.60 10.49
N ILE A 145 -25.98 -6.38 11.51
CA ILE A 145 -27.41 -6.58 11.36
C ILE A 145 -27.79 -5.46 10.40
N SER A 146 -27.80 -5.81 9.13
CA SER A 146 -28.24 -4.97 8.05
C SER A 146 -29.55 -5.55 7.59
N ILE A 147 -30.51 -4.67 7.33
CA ILE A 147 -31.81 -5.08 6.81
C ILE A 147 -31.57 -5.50 5.35
N ASN A 148 -31.28 -6.80 5.15
CA ASN A 148 -30.91 -7.38 3.86
C ASN A 148 -32.12 -7.97 3.10
N ARG A 149 -33.32 -7.71 3.60
CA ARG A 149 -34.58 -8.18 3.04
C ARG A 149 -35.68 -7.14 3.26
N LEU A 150 -36.75 -7.26 2.48
CA LEU A 150 -37.95 -6.45 2.66
C LEU A 150 -38.60 -6.76 4.01
N LEU A 151 -38.80 -5.75 4.85
CA LEU A 151 -39.57 -5.88 6.08
C LEU A 151 -40.99 -5.35 5.88
N LYS A 152 -41.96 -6.12 6.35
CA LYS A 152 -43.40 -5.83 6.26
C LYS A 152 -44.12 -6.46 7.47
N VAL A 153 -45.41 -6.16 7.64
CA VAL A 153 -46.22 -6.75 8.70
C VAL A 153 -46.05 -8.27 8.78
N GLY A 154 -45.84 -8.77 9.99
CA GLY A 154 -45.58 -10.19 10.28
C GLY A 154 -44.10 -10.56 10.28
N SER A 155 -43.20 -9.69 9.80
CA SER A 155 -41.76 -9.89 9.93
C SER A 155 -41.34 -9.89 11.40
N ARG A 156 -40.42 -10.78 11.76
CA ARG A 156 -39.84 -10.87 13.11
C ARG A 156 -38.33 -11.03 13.02
N GLY A 157 -37.63 -10.63 14.07
CA GLY A 157 -36.19 -10.83 14.22
C GLY A 157 -35.42 -9.54 14.50
N SER A 158 -34.10 -9.69 14.62
CA SER A 158 -33.21 -8.60 15.03
C SER A 158 -33.06 -7.48 13.99
N ASP A 159 -33.38 -7.75 12.72
CA ASP A 159 -33.52 -6.75 11.67
C ASP A 159 -34.74 -5.84 11.88
N VAL A 160 -35.81 -6.37 12.48
CA VAL A 160 -36.99 -5.59 12.91
C VAL A 160 -36.68 -4.78 14.17
N GLU A 161 -35.92 -5.32 15.13
CA GLU A 161 -35.47 -4.55 16.31
C GLU A 161 -34.64 -3.33 15.88
N LEU A 162 -33.78 -3.52 14.88
CA LEU A 162 -32.98 -2.44 14.32
C LEU A 162 -33.87 -1.38 13.64
N LEU A 163 -34.84 -1.81 12.85
CA LEU A 163 -35.82 -0.92 12.22
C LEU A 163 -36.58 -0.09 13.27
N GLN A 164 -37.13 -0.75 14.31
CA GLN A 164 -37.85 -0.09 15.40
C GLN A 164 -36.96 0.93 16.11
N THR A 165 -35.69 0.59 16.33
CA THR A 165 -34.70 1.50 16.91
C THR A 165 -34.44 2.72 16.00
N MET A 166 -34.32 2.52 14.69
CA MET A 166 -34.12 3.61 13.71
C MET A 166 -35.35 4.52 13.63
N LEU A 167 -36.56 3.96 13.66
CA LEU A 167 -37.80 4.73 13.71
C LEU A 167 -37.90 5.53 15.02
N ASN A 168 -37.57 4.94 16.18
CA ASN A 168 -37.60 5.70 17.43
C ASN A 168 -36.63 6.89 17.44
N LYS A 169 -35.46 6.75 16.80
CA LYS A 169 -34.54 7.88 16.58
C LYS A 169 -35.11 8.98 15.69
N ASN A 170 -36.08 8.66 14.84
CA ASN A 170 -36.84 9.59 14.01
C ASN A 170 -38.13 10.09 14.69
N GLY A 171 -38.23 9.97 16.02
CA GLY A 171 -39.30 10.55 16.83
C GLY A 171 -40.55 9.67 16.98
N TYR A 172 -40.51 8.41 16.53
CA TYR A 172 -41.56 7.44 16.85
C TYR A 172 -41.37 6.87 18.27
N LYS A 173 -42.44 6.29 18.84
CA LYS A 173 -42.46 5.73 20.20
C LYS A 173 -42.89 4.27 20.17
N LEU A 174 -42.08 3.43 19.53
CA LEU A 174 -42.30 1.99 19.40
C LEU A 174 -41.58 1.23 20.53
N ASN A 175 -42.15 0.11 20.96
CA ASN A 175 -41.41 -0.89 21.73
C ASN A 175 -40.45 -1.62 20.76
N VAL A 176 -39.19 -1.82 21.16
CA VAL A 176 -38.20 -2.55 20.38
C VAL A 176 -38.27 -4.02 20.80
N ASP A 177 -39.21 -4.75 20.21
CA ASP A 177 -39.55 -6.13 20.54
C ASP A 177 -39.25 -7.12 19.40
N GLY A 178 -38.76 -6.61 18.27
CA GLY A 178 -38.42 -7.42 17.10
C GLY A 178 -39.62 -7.94 16.33
N ILE A 179 -40.80 -7.35 16.52
CA ILE A 179 -42.05 -7.74 15.84
C ILE A 179 -42.60 -6.59 14.99
N PHE A 180 -42.72 -6.83 13.68
CA PHE A 180 -43.30 -5.86 12.75
C PHE A 180 -44.82 -5.99 12.79
N GLY A 181 -45.42 -5.46 13.86
CA GLY A 181 -46.87 -5.41 14.08
C GLY A 181 -47.52 -4.13 13.55
N LYS A 182 -48.79 -3.92 13.91
CA LYS A 182 -49.58 -2.76 13.46
C LYS A 182 -48.91 -1.42 13.79
N LEU A 183 -48.34 -1.28 14.99
CA LEU A 183 -47.67 -0.03 15.41
C LEU A 183 -46.42 0.27 14.59
N THR A 184 -45.62 -0.75 14.28
CA THR A 184 -44.43 -0.62 13.41
C THR A 184 -44.85 -0.27 11.97
N LEU A 185 -45.94 -0.85 11.46
CA LEU A 185 -46.51 -0.50 10.16
C LEU A 185 -46.95 0.96 10.09
N ASP A 186 -47.71 1.40 11.09
CA ASP A 186 -48.23 2.78 11.14
C ASP A 186 -47.05 3.78 11.20
N ALA A 187 -45.99 3.47 11.95
CA ALA A 187 -44.76 4.26 11.99
C ALA A 187 -44.00 4.28 10.65
N VAL A 188 -43.89 3.13 9.96
CA VAL A 188 -43.23 3.06 8.64
C VAL A 188 -44.01 3.86 7.59
N LYS A 189 -45.33 3.71 7.52
CA LYS A 189 -46.15 4.49 6.58
C LYS A 189 -46.08 5.99 6.86
N ASN A 190 -46.14 6.37 8.13
CA ASN A 190 -45.97 7.77 8.53
C ASN A 190 -44.58 8.30 8.14
N TYR A 191 -43.52 7.51 8.37
CA TYR A 191 -42.15 7.87 8.00
C TYR A 191 -41.99 8.03 6.50
N GLN A 192 -42.52 7.09 5.71
CA GLN A 192 -42.49 7.13 4.26
C GLN A 192 -43.21 8.38 3.72
N SER A 193 -44.44 8.63 4.20
CA SER A 193 -45.21 9.81 3.83
C SER A 193 -44.47 11.11 4.16
N LYS A 194 -43.93 11.24 5.38
CA LYS A 194 -43.14 12.41 5.81
C LYS A 194 -41.85 12.62 5.02
N ASN A 195 -41.31 11.57 4.41
CA ASN A 195 -40.04 11.62 3.68
C ASN A 195 -40.23 11.52 2.15
N ALA A 196 -41.44 11.76 1.64
CA ALA A 196 -41.77 11.71 0.21
C ALA A 196 -41.41 10.36 -0.45
N LEU A 197 -41.59 9.26 0.27
CA LEU A 197 -41.47 7.90 -0.23
C LEU A 197 -42.85 7.31 -0.54
N THR A 198 -42.90 6.29 -1.40
CA THR A 198 -44.10 5.48 -1.60
C THR A 198 -44.59 4.95 -0.26
N THR A 199 -45.83 5.28 0.12
CA THR A 199 -46.40 4.96 1.44
C THR A 199 -47.05 3.57 1.45
N ASP A 200 -46.26 2.56 1.12
CA ASP A 200 -46.69 1.15 1.01
C ASP A 200 -46.59 0.39 2.35
N GLY A 201 -45.90 0.94 3.34
CA GLY A 201 -45.67 0.28 4.64
C GLY A 201 -44.62 -0.82 4.59
N ILE A 202 -43.85 -0.91 3.50
CA ILE A 202 -42.79 -1.89 3.29
C ILE A 202 -41.42 -1.21 3.40
N VAL A 203 -40.55 -1.75 4.26
CA VAL A 203 -39.18 -1.26 4.39
C VAL A 203 -38.31 -1.97 3.37
N GLY A 204 -38.26 -1.40 2.16
CA GLY A 204 -37.30 -1.75 1.12
C GLY A 204 -36.08 -0.83 1.07
N PRO A 205 -35.19 -1.02 0.09
CA PRO A 205 -33.91 -0.31 0.00
C PRO A 205 -34.03 1.22 0.07
N LYS A 206 -35.07 1.80 -0.55
CA LYS A 206 -35.32 3.26 -0.53
C LYS A 206 -35.69 3.78 0.86
N THR A 207 -36.60 3.08 1.56
CA THR A 207 -36.99 3.41 2.94
C THR A 207 -35.79 3.28 3.89
N LEU A 208 -34.98 2.23 3.71
CA LEU A 208 -33.79 1.99 4.51
C LEU A 208 -32.70 3.04 4.29
N ALA A 209 -32.42 3.40 3.04
CA ALA A 209 -31.46 4.45 2.71
C ALA A 209 -31.84 5.78 3.37
N LYS A 210 -33.13 6.11 3.38
CA LYS A 210 -33.63 7.33 4.03
C LYS A 210 -33.55 7.27 5.55
N LEU A 211 -33.88 6.13 6.17
CA LEU A 211 -33.71 5.91 7.63
C LEU A 211 -32.26 6.08 8.08
N ASN A 212 -31.31 5.65 7.25
CA ASN A 212 -29.87 5.80 7.50
C ASN A 212 -29.37 7.24 7.31
N ALA A 213 -30.01 8.02 6.43
CA ALA A 213 -29.65 9.41 6.16
C ALA A 213 -30.10 10.40 7.25
N ALA A 214 -31.03 10.03 8.12
CA ALA A 214 -31.62 10.91 9.14
C ALA A 214 -30.66 11.35 10.27
N LYS A 215 -29.38 10.93 10.25
CA LYS A 215 -28.35 11.42 11.19
C LYS A 215 -27.81 12.82 10.85
N VAL A 216 -28.31 13.46 9.79
CA VAL A 216 -27.98 14.84 9.41
C VAL A 216 -29.28 15.63 9.31
N THR A 217 -29.72 16.25 10.39
CA THR A 217 -30.90 17.13 10.38
C THR A 217 -30.60 18.43 11.13
N THR A 218 -30.67 19.56 10.42
CA THR A 218 -31.47 20.75 10.78
C THR A 218 -31.39 21.78 9.65
N THR A 219 -32.44 21.87 8.83
CA THR A 219 -33.15 23.12 8.45
C THR A 219 -34.34 22.77 7.54
N THR A 220 -35.54 23.16 7.99
CA THR A 220 -36.87 22.99 7.39
C THR A 220 -37.12 24.04 6.29
N PRO A 221 -38.05 23.80 5.33
CA PRO A 221 -37.88 24.16 3.92
C PRO A 221 -38.51 25.51 3.55
N SER A 222 -37.89 26.20 2.58
CA SER A 222 -38.53 27.29 1.85
C SER A 222 -38.97 26.81 0.47
N LYS A 223 -40.11 27.36 0.05
CA LYS A 223 -40.86 27.13 -1.16
C LYS A 223 -40.00 27.16 -2.43
N THR A 224 -40.50 26.39 -3.41
CA THR A 224 -40.40 26.61 -4.85
C THR A 224 -40.15 28.07 -5.22
N GLU A 225 -38.90 28.38 -5.57
CA GLU A 225 -38.59 29.46 -6.49
C GLU A 225 -37.54 28.98 -7.48
N THR A 226 -37.93 29.04 -8.74
CA THR A 226 -37.08 28.98 -9.91
C THR A 226 -36.16 30.20 -9.87
N SER A 227 -34.89 30.05 -9.47
CA SER A 227 -33.87 31.07 -9.77
C SER A 227 -32.44 30.59 -9.52
N SER A 228 -31.64 30.66 -10.59
CA SER A 228 -30.21 31.01 -10.62
C SER A 228 -29.17 30.09 -9.96
N ALA A 229 -28.30 29.54 -10.81
CA ALA A 229 -27.06 28.86 -10.48
C ALA A 229 -26.21 29.57 -9.40
N ALA A 230 -25.87 28.86 -8.32
CA ALA A 230 -24.66 29.15 -7.57
C ALA A 230 -23.48 28.62 -8.38
N VAL A 231 -22.87 29.50 -9.17
CA VAL A 231 -21.70 29.20 -9.99
C VAL A 231 -20.50 28.90 -9.08
N GLY A 232 -20.20 27.61 -8.94
CA GLY A 232 -18.94 27.09 -9.45
C GLY A 232 -17.80 26.86 -8.48
N LYS A 233 -18.04 26.36 -7.25
CA LYS A 233 -16.96 25.81 -6.40
C LYS A 233 -17.29 24.40 -5.88
N THR A 234 -16.28 23.53 -5.79
CA THR A 234 -16.40 22.15 -5.27
C THR A 234 -15.13 21.70 -4.56
N SER A 235 -15.26 20.81 -3.58
CA SER A 235 -14.14 20.06 -3.00
C SER A 235 -13.82 18.82 -3.82
N ILE A 236 -12.54 18.40 -3.83
CA ILE A 236 -12.12 17.12 -4.39
C ILE A 236 -11.99 16.08 -3.29
N LYS A 237 -12.69 14.96 -3.45
CA LYS A 237 -12.52 13.77 -2.60
C LYS A 237 -11.62 12.77 -3.30
N ILE A 238 -10.76 12.10 -2.55
CA ILE A 238 -9.88 11.07 -3.12
C ILE A 238 -10.22 9.71 -2.51
N GLY A 239 -10.27 8.68 -3.34
CA GLY A 239 -10.55 7.32 -2.92
C GLY A 239 -9.56 6.33 -3.52
N ARG A 240 -9.39 5.19 -2.86
CA ARG A 240 -8.45 4.14 -3.24
C ARG A 240 -9.10 2.77 -3.06
N ALA A 241 -8.73 1.84 -3.92
CA ALA A 241 -8.99 0.42 -3.70
C ALA A 241 -7.86 -0.44 -4.29
N GLU A 242 -7.49 -1.50 -3.55
CA GLU A 242 -6.86 -2.68 -4.13
C GLU A 242 -7.94 -3.61 -4.71
N PHE A 243 -7.71 -4.14 -5.91
CA PHE A 243 -8.70 -4.97 -6.60
C PHE A 243 -8.04 -6.10 -7.40
N ALA A 244 -8.77 -7.18 -7.65
CA ALA A 244 -8.36 -8.22 -8.60
C ALA A 244 -9.00 -7.93 -9.96
N ALA A 245 -8.55 -6.89 -10.67
CA ALA A 245 -9.17 -6.49 -11.93
C ALA A 245 -8.85 -7.48 -13.06
N HIS A 246 -7.65 -8.06 -13.05
CA HIS A 246 -7.12 -8.90 -14.12
C HIS A 246 -6.47 -10.17 -13.56
N GLY A 247 -7.04 -11.32 -13.92
CA GLY A 247 -6.50 -12.64 -13.58
C GLY A 247 -6.17 -12.86 -12.09
N THR A 248 -5.29 -13.82 -11.84
CA THR A 248 -4.87 -14.27 -10.51
C THR A 248 -3.42 -13.95 -10.18
N LYS A 249 -2.65 -13.45 -11.16
CA LYS A 249 -1.18 -13.22 -11.07
C LYS A 249 -0.79 -11.80 -10.70
N CYS A 250 -1.75 -10.91 -10.51
CA CYS A 250 -1.51 -9.51 -10.19
C CYS A 250 -2.60 -8.96 -9.28
N PHE A 251 -2.38 -7.76 -8.74
CA PHE A 251 -3.44 -6.96 -8.13
C PHE A 251 -3.37 -5.54 -8.68
N THR A 252 -4.52 -4.90 -8.74
CA THR A 252 -4.69 -3.54 -9.24
C THR A 252 -4.78 -2.58 -8.07
N VAL A 253 -4.15 -1.42 -8.20
CA VAL A 253 -4.36 -0.27 -7.32
C VAL A 253 -5.03 0.83 -8.11
N ALA A 254 -6.29 1.10 -7.79
CA ALA A 254 -7.08 2.19 -8.35
C ALA A 254 -7.16 3.36 -7.35
N VAL A 255 -6.92 4.58 -7.85
CA VAL A 255 -7.10 5.83 -7.10
C VAL A 255 -7.96 6.76 -7.94
N VAL A 256 -8.95 7.40 -7.34
CA VAL A 256 -9.89 8.28 -8.04
C VAL A 256 -10.07 9.60 -7.33
N ALA A 257 -10.19 10.67 -8.11
CA ALA A 257 -10.60 11.99 -7.66
C ALA A 257 -12.07 12.23 -8.03
N MET A 258 -12.89 12.60 -7.05
CA MET A 258 -14.32 12.89 -7.20
C MET A 258 -14.60 14.37 -6.96
N ALA A 259 -15.45 14.96 -7.80
CA ALA A 259 -16.11 16.23 -7.55
C ALA A 259 -17.63 15.98 -7.48
N GLY A 260 -18.22 16.19 -6.30
CA GLY A 260 -19.60 15.75 -6.05
C GLY A 260 -19.73 14.23 -6.23
N ASP A 261 -20.62 13.81 -7.12
CA ASP A 261 -20.91 12.41 -7.46
C ASP A 261 -20.19 11.93 -8.73
N LYS A 262 -19.38 12.79 -9.37
CA LYS A 262 -18.67 12.50 -10.63
C LYS A 262 -17.20 12.24 -10.40
N ILE A 263 -16.66 11.28 -11.16
CA ILE A 263 -15.21 11.07 -11.28
C ILE A 263 -14.64 12.21 -12.13
N VAL A 264 -13.64 12.93 -11.62
CA VAL A 264 -12.91 13.98 -12.35
C VAL A 264 -11.47 13.59 -12.69
N GLY A 265 -10.97 12.51 -12.09
CA GLY A 265 -9.71 11.87 -12.46
C GLY A 265 -9.65 10.44 -11.92
N ALA A 266 -8.88 9.59 -12.60
CA ALA A 266 -8.60 8.23 -12.17
C ALA A 266 -7.14 7.87 -12.48
N SER A 267 -6.56 7.01 -11.65
CA SER A 267 -5.25 6.37 -11.86
C SER A 267 -5.39 4.89 -11.52
N ILE A 268 -5.04 4.03 -12.47
CA ILE A 268 -4.97 2.57 -12.29
C ILE A 268 -3.60 2.05 -12.69
N ASP A 269 -3.14 1.01 -12.01
CA ASP A 269 -1.98 0.22 -12.40
C ASP A 269 -2.06 -1.15 -11.73
N ASP A 270 -1.44 -2.13 -12.37
CA ASP A 270 -1.29 -3.48 -11.85
C ASP A 270 0.11 -3.68 -11.29
N TYR A 271 0.19 -4.52 -10.26
CA TYR A 271 1.44 -5.04 -9.73
C TYR A 271 1.48 -6.55 -9.86
N GLN A 272 2.59 -7.04 -10.38
CA GLN A 272 2.81 -8.47 -10.64
C GLN A 272 4.26 -8.83 -10.35
N PHE A 273 4.51 -10.08 -9.96
CA PHE A 273 5.87 -10.61 -9.93
C PHE A 273 6.32 -10.99 -11.34
N ILE A 274 7.48 -10.47 -11.74
CA ILE A 274 8.08 -10.66 -13.07
C ILE A 274 9.56 -11.01 -12.89
N SER A 275 10.15 -11.74 -13.82
CA SER A 275 11.59 -12.03 -13.79
C SER A 275 12.43 -10.75 -13.57
N THR A 276 13.40 -10.83 -12.65
CA THR A 276 14.39 -9.78 -12.40
C THR A 276 15.30 -9.51 -13.60
N ASP A 277 15.30 -10.40 -14.60
CA ASP A 277 16.08 -10.22 -15.82
C ASP A 277 15.51 -9.13 -16.73
N VAL A 278 14.20 -8.89 -16.65
CA VAL A 278 13.46 -7.99 -17.55
C VAL A 278 12.76 -6.84 -16.81
N ALA A 279 12.43 -7.03 -15.53
CA ALA A 279 11.61 -6.07 -14.80
C ALA A 279 12.40 -5.08 -13.95
N ILE A 280 11.96 -3.83 -14.01
CA ILE A 280 12.22 -2.80 -13.00
C ILE A 280 11.24 -3.05 -11.85
N GLY A 281 11.76 -3.61 -10.75
CA GLY A 281 11.00 -3.79 -9.52
C GLY A 281 10.60 -2.47 -8.88
N VAL A 282 9.56 -2.51 -8.04
CA VAL A 282 9.19 -1.38 -7.16
C VAL A 282 10.38 -0.97 -6.28
N PRO A 283 10.42 0.26 -5.74
CA PRO A 283 11.48 0.68 -4.83
C PRO A 283 11.70 -0.32 -3.69
N ASN A 284 12.94 -0.44 -3.24
CA ASN A 284 13.39 -1.43 -2.25
C ASN A 284 13.31 -2.90 -2.71
N SER A 285 12.99 -3.20 -3.97
CA SER A 285 12.98 -4.58 -4.50
C SER A 285 14.33 -5.30 -4.43
N ASP A 286 15.44 -4.59 -4.30
CA ASP A 286 16.81 -5.08 -4.11
C ASP A 286 17.32 -4.91 -2.66
N ALA A 287 16.51 -4.32 -1.79
CA ALA A 287 16.77 -4.12 -0.37
C ALA A 287 15.95 -5.11 0.47
N ASP A 288 15.68 -4.79 1.74
CA ASP A 288 15.02 -5.70 2.68
C ASP A 288 13.61 -6.10 2.25
N PHE A 289 12.90 -5.22 1.53
CA PHE A 289 11.57 -5.50 0.99
C PHE A 289 11.59 -6.67 0.01
N GLY A 290 12.56 -6.72 -0.92
CA GLY A 290 12.66 -7.81 -1.88
C GLY A 290 13.49 -9.01 -1.42
N LYS A 291 14.60 -8.81 -0.70
CA LYS A 291 15.54 -9.89 -0.36
C LYS A 291 14.95 -10.99 0.52
N ASN A 292 14.05 -10.62 1.42
CA ASN A 292 13.63 -11.50 2.51
C ASN A 292 12.32 -12.27 2.22
N TYR A 293 11.53 -11.83 1.23
CA TYR A 293 10.10 -12.16 1.19
C TYR A 293 9.58 -12.71 -0.16
N ARG A 294 10.41 -12.73 -1.21
CA ARG A 294 10.04 -13.26 -2.54
C ARG A 294 11.13 -14.16 -3.10
N ASP A 295 10.79 -14.96 -4.11
CA ASP A 295 11.80 -15.65 -4.92
C ASP A 295 12.79 -14.62 -5.50
N SER A 296 14.09 -14.88 -5.35
CA SER A 296 15.16 -14.00 -5.83
C SER A 296 15.10 -13.70 -7.32
N LYS A 297 14.51 -14.61 -8.12
CA LYS A 297 14.42 -14.50 -9.58
C LYS A 297 13.28 -13.62 -10.07
N VAL A 298 12.36 -13.18 -9.20
CA VAL A 298 11.20 -12.37 -9.62
C VAL A 298 11.05 -11.12 -8.77
N ALA A 299 10.95 -9.93 -9.37
CA ALA A 299 10.64 -8.69 -8.66
C ALA A 299 9.15 -8.37 -8.73
N LEU A 300 8.60 -7.81 -7.65
CA LEU A 300 7.29 -7.16 -7.71
C LEU A 300 7.45 -5.87 -8.53
N ALA A 301 6.64 -5.70 -9.56
CA ALA A 301 6.82 -4.64 -10.54
C ALA A 301 5.47 -4.01 -10.92
N SER A 302 5.48 -2.70 -11.12
CA SER A 302 4.37 -1.92 -11.71
C SER A 302 4.33 -2.19 -13.22
N LYS A 303 3.12 -2.40 -13.78
CA LYS A 303 2.97 -2.55 -15.22
C LYS A 303 3.22 -1.23 -15.96
N ARG A 304 2.81 -0.09 -15.41
CA ARG A 304 3.13 1.23 -15.99
C ARG A 304 4.63 1.53 -16.04
N THR A 305 5.37 1.21 -14.97
CA THR A 305 6.83 1.37 -14.95
C THR A 305 7.52 0.46 -15.98
N ASN A 306 6.92 -0.70 -16.26
CA ASN A 306 7.43 -1.70 -17.19
C ASN A 306 6.61 -1.77 -18.49
N THR A 307 6.02 -0.64 -18.93
CA THR A 307 5.04 -0.64 -20.03
C THR A 307 5.57 -1.26 -21.31
N LYS A 308 6.85 -1.02 -21.64
CA LYS A 308 7.48 -1.58 -22.83
C LYS A 308 7.43 -3.10 -22.84
N TYR A 309 7.95 -3.73 -21.77
CA TYR A 309 7.97 -5.19 -21.63
C TYR A 309 6.56 -5.77 -21.72
N TYR A 310 5.58 -5.16 -21.03
CA TYR A 310 4.20 -5.64 -21.05
C TYR A 310 3.53 -5.46 -22.39
N SER A 311 3.73 -4.33 -23.05
CA SER A 311 3.12 -4.02 -24.34
C SER A 311 3.67 -4.94 -25.44
N GLU A 312 4.98 -5.20 -25.44
CA GLU A 312 5.62 -6.18 -26.34
C GLU A 312 5.05 -7.58 -26.10
N HIS A 313 5.04 -8.04 -24.84
CA HIS A 313 4.51 -9.37 -24.51
C HIS A 313 3.01 -9.51 -24.84
N MET A 314 2.20 -8.48 -24.59
CA MET A 314 0.78 -8.46 -24.94
C MET A 314 0.54 -8.47 -26.45
N LYS A 315 1.39 -7.78 -27.21
CA LYS A 315 1.32 -7.80 -28.67
C LYS A 315 1.65 -9.18 -29.22
N GLU A 316 2.68 -9.82 -28.70
CA GLU A 316 3.14 -11.15 -29.15
C GLU A 316 2.18 -12.29 -28.74
N GLU A 317 1.74 -12.31 -27.48
CA GLU A 317 0.94 -13.43 -26.94
C GLU A 317 -0.57 -13.26 -27.14
N ALA A 318 -1.05 -12.02 -27.19
CA ALA A 318 -2.48 -11.71 -27.22
C ALA A 318 -2.91 -10.83 -28.42
N GLY A 319 -1.98 -10.50 -29.32
CA GLY A 319 -2.28 -9.68 -30.50
C GLY A 319 -2.71 -8.25 -30.16
N ALA A 320 -2.34 -7.73 -28.99
CA ALA A 320 -2.72 -6.40 -28.57
C ALA A 320 -2.15 -5.34 -29.53
N THR A 321 -2.99 -4.41 -29.96
CA THR A 321 -2.62 -3.31 -30.87
C THR A 321 -2.35 -2.00 -30.17
N THR A 322 -2.72 -1.90 -28.88
CA THR A 322 -2.53 -0.70 -28.05
C THR A 322 -1.61 -1.03 -26.87
N PRO A 323 -0.60 -0.20 -26.58
CA PRO A 323 0.23 -0.35 -25.38
C PRO A 323 -0.61 -0.38 -24.10
N ILE A 324 -0.11 -1.07 -23.07
CA ILE A 324 -0.88 -1.29 -21.85
C ILE A 324 -1.18 0.01 -21.09
N ASP A 325 -0.22 0.92 -21.02
CA ASP A 325 -0.38 2.25 -20.41
C ASP A 325 -1.43 3.08 -21.15
N LYS A 326 -1.43 3.05 -22.49
CA LYS A 326 -2.43 3.73 -23.31
C LYS A 326 -3.82 3.13 -23.15
N SER A 327 -3.92 1.81 -22.98
CA SER A 327 -5.19 1.18 -22.62
C SER A 327 -5.69 1.62 -21.24
N TYR A 328 -4.81 1.71 -20.24
CA TYR A 328 -5.16 2.25 -18.94
C TYR A 328 -5.62 3.72 -19.03
N ASP A 329 -4.98 4.53 -19.85
CA ASP A 329 -5.34 5.94 -20.04
C ASP A 329 -6.69 6.09 -20.74
N SER A 330 -7.00 5.22 -21.71
CA SER A 330 -8.33 5.13 -22.33
C SER A 330 -9.42 4.78 -21.31
N ILE A 331 -9.17 3.81 -20.42
CA ILE A 331 -10.11 3.44 -19.34
C ILE A 331 -10.31 4.61 -18.36
N GLN A 332 -9.22 5.26 -17.93
CA GLN A 332 -9.27 6.43 -17.05
C GLN A 332 -10.03 7.60 -17.68
N THR A 333 -9.82 7.84 -18.99
CA THR A 333 -10.52 8.86 -19.76
C THR A 333 -12.01 8.54 -19.86
N TYR A 334 -12.34 7.27 -20.13
CA TYR A 334 -13.72 6.82 -20.22
C TYR A 334 -14.50 7.06 -18.93
N VAL A 335 -13.92 6.81 -17.75
CA VAL A 335 -14.65 7.01 -16.48
C VAL A 335 -14.81 8.47 -16.09
N LYS A 336 -13.98 9.39 -16.62
CA LYS A 336 -14.05 10.82 -16.33
C LYS A 336 -15.42 11.39 -16.73
N GLY A 337 -16.00 12.20 -15.85
CA GLY A 337 -17.32 12.82 -15.99
C GLY A 337 -18.50 11.91 -15.62
N LYS A 338 -18.30 10.60 -15.44
CA LYS A 338 -19.36 9.64 -15.09
C LYS A 338 -19.55 9.55 -13.57
N THR A 339 -20.78 9.24 -13.17
CA THR A 339 -21.11 8.94 -11.77
C THR A 339 -20.90 7.46 -11.45
N ILE A 340 -20.81 7.13 -10.16
CA ILE A 340 -20.74 5.74 -9.69
C ILE A 340 -21.92 4.92 -10.24
N ALA A 341 -23.13 5.46 -10.14
CA ALA A 341 -24.35 4.76 -10.59
C ALA A 341 -24.36 4.53 -12.12
N GLN A 342 -23.83 5.47 -12.91
CA GLN A 342 -23.71 5.29 -14.36
C GLN A 342 -22.73 4.16 -14.69
N LEU A 343 -21.58 4.12 -14.02
CA LEU A 343 -20.58 3.06 -14.24
C LEU A 343 -21.08 1.69 -13.78
N GLU A 344 -21.75 1.60 -12.63
CA GLU A 344 -22.39 0.36 -12.17
C GLU A 344 -23.45 -0.13 -13.16
N ALA A 345 -24.28 0.78 -13.68
CA ALA A 345 -25.25 0.44 -14.71
C ALA A 345 -24.56 -0.09 -15.98
N THR A 346 -23.48 0.54 -16.44
CA THR A 346 -22.69 0.07 -17.58
C THR A 346 -22.10 -1.31 -17.30
N LEU A 347 -21.45 -1.53 -16.16
CA LEU A 347 -20.85 -2.81 -15.77
C LEU A 347 -21.87 -3.94 -15.67
N SER A 348 -23.11 -3.64 -15.25
CA SER A 348 -24.19 -4.62 -15.13
C SER A 348 -24.82 -5.01 -16.47
N LYS A 349 -24.75 -4.12 -17.46
CA LYS A 349 -25.39 -4.31 -18.78
C LYS A 349 -24.48 -4.99 -19.81
N ASN A 350 -23.18 -4.95 -19.60
CA ASN A 350 -22.19 -5.41 -20.55
C ASN A 350 -21.40 -6.60 -19.98
N THR A 351 -21.12 -7.60 -20.83
CA THR A 351 -20.14 -8.65 -20.53
C THR A 351 -18.72 -8.07 -20.50
N LYS A 352 -17.73 -8.88 -20.10
CA LYS A 352 -16.32 -8.43 -20.10
C LYS A 352 -15.84 -8.04 -21.49
N GLU A 353 -16.23 -8.82 -22.50
CA GLU A 353 -15.87 -8.62 -23.90
C GLU A 353 -16.52 -7.34 -24.44
N GLN A 354 -17.81 -7.15 -24.17
CA GLN A 354 -18.55 -5.94 -24.57
C GLN A 354 -18.00 -4.66 -23.91
N MET A 355 -17.38 -4.76 -22.74
CA MET A 355 -16.75 -3.62 -22.08
C MET A 355 -15.50 -3.13 -22.80
N VAL A 356 -14.81 -3.98 -23.54
CA VAL A 356 -13.66 -3.57 -24.36
C VAL A 356 -14.14 -2.67 -25.50
N ASP A 357 -15.20 -3.08 -26.19
CA ASP A 357 -15.79 -2.32 -27.29
C ASP A 357 -16.39 -0.98 -26.82
N ALA A 358 -16.91 -0.95 -25.58
CA ALA A 358 -17.49 0.25 -24.98
C ALA A 358 -16.45 1.33 -24.62
N VAL A 359 -15.18 0.97 -24.51
CA VAL A 359 -14.08 1.88 -24.15
C VAL A 359 -13.15 2.03 -25.35
N SER A 360 -13.43 3.02 -26.18
CA SER A 360 -12.60 3.32 -27.35
C SER A 360 -11.14 3.51 -26.95
N GLY A 361 -10.23 2.74 -27.58
CA GLY A 361 -8.79 2.78 -27.31
C GLY A 361 -8.31 1.90 -26.15
N ALA A 362 -9.19 1.13 -25.50
CA ALA A 362 -8.76 0.06 -24.60
C ALA A 362 -8.84 -1.28 -25.35
N THR A 363 -7.73 -2.02 -25.40
CA THR A 363 -7.70 -3.38 -26.01
C THR A 363 -7.57 -4.47 -24.95
N LEU A 364 -7.78 -4.14 -23.67
CA LEU A 364 -7.66 -5.07 -22.55
C LEU A 364 -8.97 -5.79 -22.31
N ALA A 365 -8.97 -7.12 -22.42
CA ALA A 365 -10.13 -7.97 -22.07
C ALA A 365 -10.68 -7.71 -20.66
N ASP A 366 -9.83 -7.26 -19.75
CA ASP A 366 -10.15 -6.99 -18.35
C ASP A 366 -10.65 -5.56 -18.08
N THR A 367 -11.00 -4.81 -19.12
CA THR A 367 -11.56 -3.45 -19.01
C THR A 367 -12.72 -3.37 -18.01
N HIS A 368 -13.58 -4.39 -17.96
CA HIS A 368 -14.64 -4.53 -16.96
C HIS A 368 -14.11 -4.53 -15.52
N GLY A 369 -13.05 -5.30 -15.26
CA GLY A 369 -12.42 -5.40 -13.95
C GLY A 369 -11.76 -4.08 -13.52
N TYR A 370 -11.11 -3.37 -14.45
CA TYR A 370 -10.48 -2.08 -14.14
C TYR A 370 -11.51 -1.00 -13.83
N ILE A 371 -12.63 -0.95 -14.55
CA ILE A 371 -13.73 -0.04 -14.23
C ILE A 371 -14.36 -0.42 -12.88
N SER A 372 -14.46 -1.71 -12.57
CA SER A 372 -14.92 -2.17 -11.25
C SER A 372 -13.98 -1.73 -10.12
N ALA A 373 -12.67 -1.77 -10.33
CA ALA A 373 -11.67 -1.26 -9.39
C ALA A 373 -11.81 0.25 -9.16
N ILE A 374 -12.03 1.02 -10.23
CA ILE A 374 -12.30 2.47 -10.16
C ILE A 374 -13.59 2.75 -9.38
N VAL A 375 -14.67 2.00 -9.61
CA VAL A 375 -15.92 2.12 -8.85
C VAL A 375 -15.70 1.80 -7.37
N ALA A 376 -14.93 0.75 -7.05
CA ALA A 376 -14.58 0.42 -5.67
C ALA A 376 -13.80 1.55 -5.00
N ALA A 377 -12.81 2.14 -5.69
CA ALA A 377 -12.08 3.30 -5.20
C ALA A 377 -13.00 4.51 -4.98
N ALA A 378 -13.95 4.77 -5.89
CA ALA A 378 -14.90 5.89 -5.79
C ALA A 378 -15.83 5.77 -4.57
N LYS A 379 -16.26 4.55 -4.25
CA LYS A 379 -17.04 4.26 -3.03
C LYS A 379 -16.24 4.46 -1.74
N ASN A 380 -14.92 4.35 -1.81
CA ASN A 380 -14.00 4.54 -0.69
C ASN A 380 -13.46 5.97 -0.57
N THR A 381 -14.09 6.94 -1.22
CA THR A 381 -13.62 8.32 -1.20
C THR A 381 -13.76 8.96 0.17
N LYS A 382 -12.74 9.72 0.57
CA LYS A 382 -12.73 10.51 1.80
C LYS A 382 -12.49 11.98 1.48
N GLU A 383 -13.09 12.83 2.29
CA GLU A 383 -12.79 14.25 2.30
C GLU A 383 -11.49 14.48 3.07
N ASN A 384 -10.39 14.48 2.33
CA ASN A 384 -9.04 14.68 2.87
C ASN A 384 -8.39 15.98 2.34
N SER A 385 -9.12 16.78 1.57
CA SER A 385 -8.69 18.07 1.04
C SER A 385 -9.50 19.19 1.68
N SER A 386 -8.82 20.22 2.16
CA SER A 386 -9.43 21.40 2.77
C SER A 386 -9.77 22.51 1.78
N ILE A 387 -9.46 22.32 0.48
CA ILE A 387 -9.61 23.37 -0.53
C ILE A 387 -10.88 23.22 -1.37
N GLN A 388 -11.46 24.37 -1.68
CA GLN A 388 -12.53 24.51 -2.67
C GLN A 388 -11.91 24.96 -4.00
N ILE A 389 -12.31 24.31 -5.09
CA ILE A 389 -11.81 24.55 -6.45
C ILE A 389 -12.93 25.10 -7.29
N ASP A 390 -12.63 26.06 -8.17
CA ASP A 390 -13.58 26.51 -9.16
C ASP A 390 -13.95 25.37 -10.12
N THR A 391 -15.25 25.08 -10.30
CA THR A 391 -15.70 23.97 -11.13
C THR A 391 -15.24 24.08 -12.58
N LYS A 392 -14.95 25.30 -13.07
CA LYS A 392 -14.42 25.53 -14.42
C LYS A 392 -12.97 25.04 -14.60
N GLU A 393 -12.27 24.80 -13.50
CA GLU A 393 -10.89 24.33 -13.50
C GLU A 393 -10.79 22.80 -13.49
N LEU A 394 -11.91 22.08 -13.31
CA LEU A 394 -11.93 20.61 -13.20
C LEU A 394 -11.43 19.91 -14.47
N ASP A 395 -11.65 20.49 -15.65
CA ASP A 395 -11.18 19.89 -16.90
C ASP A 395 -9.64 19.90 -16.99
N LYS A 396 -8.99 20.84 -16.29
CA LYS A 396 -7.53 20.95 -16.20
C LYS A 396 -6.92 20.00 -15.16
N LEU A 397 -7.75 19.27 -14.40
CA LEU A 397 -7.26 18.33 -13.41
C LEU A 397 -6.52 17.18 -14.08
N LYS A 398 -5.27 16.97 -13.65
CA LYS A 398 -4.41 15.85 -14.03
C LYS A 398 -4.10 14.99 -12.81
N MET A 399 -3.87 13.71 -13.03
CA MET A 399 -3.41 12.80 -11.98
C MET A 399 -2.06 12.21 -12.35
N GLY A 400 -1.13 12.20 -11.41
CA GLY A 400 0.18 11.56 -11.55
C GLY A 400 0.38 10.55 -10.45
N ARG A 401 1.20 9.54 -10.74
CA ARG A 401 1.47 8.39 -9.88
C ARG A 401 2.96 8.11 -9.86
N VAL A 402 3.48 7.73 -8.70
CA VAL A 402 4.83 7.15 -8.56
C VAL A 402 4.84 6.05 -7.51
N GLU A 403 5.72 5.08 -7.72
CA GLU A 403 6.24 4.23 -6.66
C GLU A 403 7.47 4.90 -6.03
N TYR A 404 7.54 4.93 -4.69
CA TYR A 404 8.58 5.65 -3.97
C TYR A 404 9.10 4.88 -2.75
N ALA A 405 10.31 5.18 -2.29
CA ALA A 405 10.86 4.68 -1.02
C ALA A 405 10.69 5.74 0.06
N ALA A 406 9.45 6.03 0.47
CA ALA A 406 9.18 7.09 1.44
C ALA A 406 9.62 6.74 2.86
N HIS A 407 9.57 5.45 3.21
CA HIS A 407 9.82 4.93 4.55
C HIS A 407 10.69 3.68 4.46
N GLY A 408 11.87 3.72 5.10
CA GLY A 408 12.75 2.57 5.28
C GLY A 408 13.06 1.74 4.03
N THR A 409 13.50 0.51 4.25
CA THR A 409 13.90 -0.46 3.21
C THR A 409 12.93 -1.64 3.08
N LYS A 410 11.95 -1.75 3.99
CA LYS A 410 11.04 -2.91 4.13
C LYS A 410 9.66 -2.71 3.50
N CYS A 411 9.42 -1.57 2.85
CA CYS A 411 8.19 -1.30 2.11
C CYS A 411 8.48 -0.41 0.91
N PHE A 412 7.48 -0.27 0.05
CA PHE A 412 7.43 0.79 -0.95
C PHE A 412 6.11 1.55 -0.81
N THR A 413 6.10 2.79 -1.26
CA THR A 413 4.97 3.69 -1.21
C THR A 413 4.38 3.85 -2.59
N VAL A 414 3.05 3.82 -2.71
CA VAL A 414 2.34 4.24 -3.91
C VAL A 414 1.70 5.60 -3.63
N ALA A 415 2.26 6.64 -4.27
CA ALA A 415 1.77 8.01 -4.17
C ALA A 415 1.05 8.42 -5.45
N VAL A 416 -0.11 9.04 -5.30
CA VAL A 416 -0.90 9.60 -6.39
C VAL A 416 -1.31 11.02 -6.04
N SER A 417 -1.08 11.96 -6.95
CA SER A 417 -1.41 13.38 -6.77
C SER A 417 -2.34 13.84 -7.88
N ALA A 418 -3.47 14.44 -7.50
CA ALA A 418 -4.30 15.22 -8.40
C ALA A 418 -3.83 16.68 -8.36
N VAL A 419 -3.58 17.27 -9.53
CA VAL A 419 -3.09 18.64 -9.68
C VAL A 419 -3.95 19.44 -10.64
N ILE A 420 -4.03 20.75 -10.42
CA ILE A 420 -4.51 21.73 -11.39
C ILE A 420 -3.39 22.75 -11.58
N GLY A 421 -2.78 22.75 -12.77
CA GLY A 421 -1.52 23.45 -12.98
C GLY A 421 -0.44 22.90 -12.05
N ASP A 422 0.23 23.78 -11.30
CA ASP A 422 1.27 23.43 -10.34
C ASP A 422 0.75 23.15 -8.92
N LYS A 423 -0.56 23.25 -8.68
CA LYS A 423 -1.18 23.12 -7.36
C LYS A 423 -1.67 21.70 -7.11
N VAL A 424 -1.26 21.11 -5.98
CA VAL A 424 -1.82 19.84 -5.49
C VAL A 424 -3.21 20.09 -4.93
N VAL A 425 -4.21 19.40 -5.46
CA VAL A 425 -5.61 19.59 -5.05
C VAL A 425 -6.15 18.44 -4.21
N ALA A 426 -5.60 17.25 -4.39
CA ALA A 426 -5.77 16.09 -3.54
C ALA A 426 -4.59 15.14 -3.74
N ALA A 427 -4.27 14.33 -2.73
CA ALA A 427 -3.22 13.31 -2.81
C ALA A 427 -3.63 12.05 -2.06
N SER A 428 -3.07 10.91 -2.47
CA SER A 428 -3.24 9.60 -1.86
C SER A 428 -1.88 8.94 -1.70
N ILE A 429 -1.56 8.49 -0.49
CA ILE A 429 -0.37 7.69 -0.19
C ILE A 429 -0.76 6.42 0.53
N ASP A 430 -0.04 5.33 0.27
CA ASP A 430 -0.10 4.10 1.05
C ASP A 430 1.20 3.32 0.89
N ASP A 431 1.55 2.57 1.92
CA ASP A 431 2.71 1.67 1.89
C ASP A 431 2.27 0.22 1.73
N TYR A 432 3.13 -0.54 1.06
CA TYR A 432 3.01 -1.99 0.97
C TYR A 432 4.22 -2.67 1.57
N GLN A 433 3.96 -3.65 2.42
CA GLN A 433 4.99 -4.40 3.14
C GLN A 433 4.65 -5.89 3.15
N PHE A 434 5.68 -6.74 3.07
CA PHE A 434 5.52 -8.15 3.36
C PHE A 434 5.50 -8.40 4.86
N ILE A 435 4.51 -9.18 5.31
CA ILE A 435 4.29 -9.44 6.73
C ILE A 435 3.51 -10.75 6.90
N SER A 436 3.53 -11.33 8.11
CA SER A 436 2.78 -12.55 8.40
C SER A 436 1.29 -12.39 8.11
N LYS A 437 0.72 -13.34 7.36
CA LYS A 437 -0.71 -13.43 7.03
C LYS A 437 -1.60 -13.64 8.26
N ASP A 438 -1.03 -14.06 9.38
CA ASP A 438 -1.77 -14.21 10.63
C ASP A 438 -2.09 -12.85 11.28
N LEU A 439 -1.40 -11.79 10.88
CA LEU A 439 -1.49 -10.45 11.45
C LEU A 439 -2.32 -9.49 10.58
N VAL A 440 -2.38 -9.75 9.28
CA VAL A 440 -2.96 -8.83 8.29
C VAL A 440 -3.69 -9.56 7.18
N THR A 441 -4.51 -8.82 6.44
CA THR A 441 -5.07 -9.24 5.16
C THR A 441 -4.11 -8.84 4.03
N GLY A 442 -3.75 -9.81 3.19
CA GLY A 442 -2.95 -9.57 2.00
C GLY A 442 -3.70 -8.79 0.93
N VAL A 443 -2.97 -8.25 -0.05
CA VAL A 443 -3.55 -7.67 -1.27
C VAL A 443 -4.38 -8.73 -2.02
N PRO A 444 -5.31 -8.34 -2.91
CA PRO A 444 -6.04 -9.30 -3.72
C PRO A 444 -5.10 -10.28 -4.44
N ASN A 445 -5.57 -11.51 -4.61
CA ASN A 445 -4.81 -12.63 -5.18
C ASN A 445 -3.60 -13.13 -4.34
N SER A 446 -3.41 -12.65 -3.11
CA SER A 446 -2.36 -13.18 -2.20
C SER A 446 -2.52 -14.67 -1.87
N ASP A 447 -3.72 -15.23 -2.00
CA ASP A 447 -4.06 -16.64 -1.84
C ASP A 447 -4.18 -17.40 -3.18
N ALA A 448 -3.85 -16.74 -4.29
CA ALA A 448 -3.92 -17.28 -5.65
C ALA A 448 -2.52 -17.30 -6.31
N ASP A 449 -2.45 -17.25 -7.64
CA ASP A 449 -1.20 -17.37 -8.39
C ASP A 449 -0.19 -16.25 -8.09
N PHE A 450 -0.66 -15.06 -7.70
CA PHE A 450 0.22 -13.97 -7.28
C PHE A 450 1.02 -14.37 -6.03
N GLY A 451 0.37 -14.97 -5.03
CA GLY A 451 1.00 -15.42 -3.79
C GLY A 451 1.98 -16.58 -3.92
N LYS A 452 1.96 -17.33 -5.04
CA LYS A 452 2.93 -18.41 -5.30
C LYS A 452 4.39 -17.95 -5.38
N ASN A 453 4.62 -16.65 -5.57
CA ASN A 453 5.95 -16.06 -5.65
C ASN A 453 6.51 -15.64 -4.28
N TYR A 454 5.74 -15.80 -3.20
CA TYR A 454 6.22 -15.54 -1.85
C TYR A 454 7.21 -16.62 -1.42
N LYS A 455 8.30 -16.19 -0.79
CA LYS A 455 9.35 -17.10 -0.31
C LYS A 455 8.86 -18.01 0.82
N ASP A 456 7.90 -17.53 1.60
CA ASP A 456 7.25 -18.24 2.70
C ASP A 456 5.72 -18.19 2.49
N PRO A 457 4.99 -19.32 2.57
CA PRO A 457 3.53 -19.33 2.44
C PRO A 457 2.79 -18.64 3.61
N ASN A 458 3.49 -18.25 4.69
CA ASN A 458 2.93 -17.54 5.83
C ASN A 458 3.09 -16.02 5.74
N ILE A 459 3.76 -15.49 4.72
CA ILE A 459 3.84 -14.05 4.47
C ILE A 459 2.89 -13.65 3.34
N VAL A 460 2.41 -12.41 3.39
CA VAL A 460 1.62 -11.78 2.34
C VAL A 460 2.10 -10.35 2.13
N LEU A 461 1.96 -9.84 0.91
CA LEU A 461 2.08 -8.40 0.67
C LEU A 461 0.81 -7.72 1.18
N ALA A 462 0.95 -6.69 2.02
CA ALA A 462 -0.19 -6.03 2.63
C ALA A 462 -0.10 -4.50 2.51
N SER A 463 -1.24 -3.88 2.20
CA SER A 463 -1.42 -2.43 2.30
C SER A 463 -1.51 -2.01 3.76
N LYS A 464 -0.82 -0.93 4.14
CA LYS A 464 -0.92 -0.38 5.49
C LYS A 464 -2.29 0.27 5.74
N ARG A 465 -2.89 0.93 4.74
CA ARG A 465 -4.24 1.49 4.86
C ARG A 465 -5.32 0.42 5.04
N THR A 466 -5.26 -0.68 4.30
CA THR A 466 -6.20 -1.80 4.45
C THR A 466 -6.05 -2.48 5.81
N ASN A 467 -4.83 -2.47 6.37
CA ASN A 467 -4.51 -3.08 7.66
C ASN A 467 -4.24 -2.07 8.77
N THR A 468 -4.92 -0.92 8.72
CA THR A 468 -4.68 0.24 9.61
C THR A 468 -4.67 -0.13 11.09
N LYS A 469 -5.55 -1.05 11.54
CA LYS A 469 -5.64 -1.45 12.94
C LYS A 469 -4.30 -2.03 13.42
N TYR A 470 -3.81 -3.05 12.73
CA TYR A 470 -2.55 -3.72 13.07
C TYR A 470 -1.39 -2.72 13.08
N TYR A 471 -1.23 -1.94 12.01
CA TYR A 471 -0.11 -1.00 11.89
C TYR A 471 -0.17 0.13 12.92
N SER A 472 -1.37 0.61 13.26
CA SER A 472 -1.53 1.67 14.28
C SER A 472 -1.22 1.14 15.68
N GLU A 473 -1.65 -0.08 16.00
CA GLU A 473 -1.32 -0.74 17.27
C GLU A 473 0.19 -0.97 17.38
N HIS A 474 0.80 -1.55 16.35
CA HIS A 474 2.23 -1.85 16.33
C HIS A 474 3.11 -0.59 16.39
N MET A 475 2.80 0.46 15.63
CA MET A 475 3.57 1.72 15.72
C MET A 475 3.39 2.43 17.05
N LYS A 476 2.23 2.31 17.70
CA LYS A 476 2.03 2.86 19.04
C LYS A 476 2.93 2.14 20.06
N GLU A 477 3.03 0.82 19.97
CA GLU A 477 3.83 0.00 20.89
C GLU A 477 5.33 0.12 20.64
N GLU A 478 5.77 0.04 19.39
CA GLU A 478 7.20 -0.01 19.04
C GLU A 478 7.83 1.38 18.83
N ALA A 479 7.03 2.36 18.39
CA ALA A 479 7.53 3.69 18.00
C ALA A 479 6.87 4.83 18.80
N GLY A 480 6.02 4.51 19.78
CA GLY A 480 5.34 5.52 20.60
C GLY A 480 4.37 6.41 19.83
N ALA A 481 3.92 6.00 18.64
CA ALA A 481 3.03 6.81 17.82
C ALA A 481 1.71 7.10 18.55
N THR A 482 1.34 8.38 18.63
CA THR A 482 0.10 8.83 19.28
C THR A 482 -1.07 8.96 18.31
N THR A 483 -0.80 8.99 17.01
CA THR A 483 -1.80 9.07 15.94
C THR A 483 -1.81 7.79 15.10
N PRO A 484 -2.99 7.20 14.83
CA PRO A 484 -3.11 6.05 13.91
C PRO A 484 -2.50 6.32 12.53
N ILE A 485 -2.03 5.27 11.86
CA ILE A 485 -1.30 5.42 10.59
C ILE A 485 -2.13 6.09 9.50
N ASP A 486 -3.41 5.70 9.38
CA ASP A 486 -4.32 6.27 8.39
C ASP A 486 -4.57 7.75 8.64
N LYS A 487 -4.64 8.16 9.91
CA LYS A 487 -4.80 9.56 10.31
C LYS A 487 -3.55 10.37 10.05
N SER A 488 -2.37 9.81 10.24
CA SER A 488 -1.12 10.47 9.85
C SER A 488 -1.03 10.65 8.33
N TYR A 489 -1.40 9.63 7.54
CA TYR A 489 -1.48 9.77 6.08
C TYR A 489 -2.51 10.80 5.65
N ASP A 490 -3.70 10.81 6.28
CA ASP A 490 -4.74 11.80 6.00
C ASP A 490 -4.26 13.22 6.35
N ALA A 491 -3.50 13.41 7.43
CA ALA A 491 -2.90 14.69 7.81
C ALA A 491 -1.85 15.19 6.80
N ILE A 492 -0.96 14.31 6.34
CA ILE A 492 0.03 14.63 5.30
C ILE A 492 -0.68 15.03 4.00
N GLN A 493 -1.70 14.29 3.59
CA GLN A 493 -2.51 14.59 2.40
C GLN A 493 -3.27 15.92 2.52
N ALA A 494 -3.80 16.22 3.70
CA ALA A 494 -4.45 17.51 3.96
C ALA A 494 -3.44 18.66 3.94
N TYR A 495 -2.24 18.46 4.48
CA TYR A 495 -1.17 19.45 4.50
C TYR A 495 -0.71 19.86 3.10
N VAL A 496 -0.53 18.90 2.19
CA VAL A 496 -0.07 19.21 0.82
C VAL A 496 -1.15 19.87 -0.03
N SER A 497 -2.43 19.63 0.30
CA SER A 497 -3.57 20.14 -0.47
C SER A 497 -3.59 21.68 -0.45
N GLY A 498 -3.69 22.28 -1.62
CA GLY A 498 -3.68 23.74 -1.82
C GLY A 498 -2.31 24.37 -2.05
N LYS A 499 -1.21 23.64 -1.77
CA LYS A 499 0.16 24.13 -2.00
C LYS A 499 0.60 23.86 -3.45
N THR A 500 1.46 24.73 -3.96
CA THR A 500 2.14 24.48 -5.24
C THR A 500 3.31 23.51 -5.06
N ILE A 501 3.73 22.86 -6.15
CA ILE A 501 4.92 22.00 -6.16
C ILE A 501 6.13 22.75 -5.60
N ALA A 502 6.38 23.99 -6.06
CA ALA A 502 7.50 24.80 -5.60
C ALA A 502 7.43 25.15 -4.09
N GLN A 503 6.23 25.40 -3.55
CA GLN A 503 6.05 25.63 -2.11
C GLN A 503 6.37 24.38 -1.28
N LEU A 504 5.99 23.21 -1.77
CA LEU A 504 6.30 21.94 -1.12
C LEU A 504 7.78 21.61 -1.18
N GLU A 505 8.44 21.84 -2.32
CA GLU A 505 9.89 21.69 -2.46
C GLU A 505 10.66 22.66 -1.57
N ALA A 506 10.21 23.92 -1.48
CA ALA A 506 10.78 24.89 -0.57
C ALA A 506 10.57 24.52 0.90
N THR A 507 9.50 23.79 1.23
CA THR A 507 9.29 23.24 2.57
C THR A 507 10.28 22.10 2.83
N LEU A 508 10.39 21.15 1.90
CA LEU A 508 11.29 20.01 2.02
C LEU A 508 12.76 20.45 2.12
N SER A 509 13.18 21.46 1.36
CA SER A 509 14.57 21.94 1.40
C SER A 509 14.94 22.68 2.68
N LYS A 510 13.95 23.27 3.38
CA LYS A 510 14.16 24.04 4.62
C LYS A 510 14.07 23.22 5.89
N ASN A 511 13.54 22.00 5.82
CA ASN A 511 13.27 21.17 7.00
C ASN A 511 14.04 19.85 6.91
N THR A 512 14.63 19.41 8.02
CA THR A 512 15.11 18.03 8.16
C THR A 512 13.94 17.04 8.19
N LYS A 513 14.24 15.74 8.17
CA LYS A 513 13.21 14.70 8.26
C LYS A 513 12.38 14.81 9.54
N GLU A 514 13.05 15.11 10.65
CA GLU A 514 12.45 15.26 11.98
C GLU A 514 11.57 16.53 12.04
N GLN A 515 12.07 17.65 11.51
CA GLN A 515 11.34 18.92 11.49
C GLN A 515 10.07 18.85 10.62
N MET A 516 10.04 17.99 9.61
CA MET A 516 8.84 17.79 8.78
C MET A 516 7.64 17.21 9.56
N VAL A 517 7.88 16.49 10.66
CA VAL A 517 6.79 15.97 11.51
C VAL A 517 6.07 17.13 12.20
N ASP A 518 6.84 18.09 12.73
CA ASP A 518 6.30 19.29 13.39
C ASP A 518 5.60 20.22 12.39
N ALA A 519 6.08 20.28 11.14
CA ALA A 519 5.49 21.08 10.09
C ALA A 519 4.09 20.58 9.64
N VAL A 520 3.82 19.28 9.80
CA VAL A 520 2.56 18.66 9.41
C VAL A 520 1.73 18.33 10.64
N SER A 521 0.93 19.30 11.09
CA SER A 521 0.06 19.11 12.25
C SER A 521 -0.83 17.88 12.10
N GLY A 522 -0.72 16.95 13.05
CA GLY A 522 -1.49 15.71 13.08
C GLY A 522 -0.80 14.50 12.44
N ALA A 523 0.35 14.67 11.78
CA ALA A 523 1.22 13.54 11.41
C ALA A 523 2.20 13.27 12.56
N THR A 524 2.31 12.01 12.98
CA THR A 524 3.28 11.58 14.01
C THR A 524 4.29 10.58 13.45
N LEU A 525 4.41 10.50 12.12
CA LEU A 525 5.32 9.59 11.44
C LEU A 525 6.64 10.30 11.15
N ALA A 526 7.76 9.73 11.60
CA ALA A 526 9.10 10.24 11.31
C ALA A 526 9.36 10.40 9.79
N ASP A 527 8.69 9.60 8.97
CA ASP A 527 8.84 9.58 7.51
C ASP A 527 7.96 10.59 6.78
N THR A 528 7.36 11.54 7.49
CA THR A 528 6.52 12.60 6.91
C THR A 528 7.24 13.34 5.77
N TYR A 529 8.56 13.54 5.89
CA TYR A 529 9.39 14.07 4.81
C TYR A 529 9.33 13.19 3.54
N GLY A 530 9.50 11.88 3.68
CA GLY A 530 9.50 10.94 2.57
C GLY A 530 8.14 10.86 1.89
N TYR A 531 7.06 10.82 2.67
CA TYR A 531 5.70 10.80 2.11
C TYR A 531 5.36 12.10 1.39
N THR A 532 5.77 13.25 1.93
CA THR A 532 5.61 14.54 1.26
C THR A 532 6.42 14.59 -0.04
N SER A 533 7.64 14.05 -0.05
CA SER A 533 8.48 13.93 -1.24
C SER A 533 7.83 13.03 -2.30
N ALA A 534 7.23 11.91 -1.91
CA ALA A 534 6.52 11.01 -2.83
C ALA A 534 5.31 11.71 -3.49
N ILE A 535 4.55 12.51 -2.73
CA ILE A 535 3.43 13.31 -3.26
C ILE A 535 3.93 14.36 -4.26
N VAL A 536 5.04 15.05 -3.96
CA VAL A 536 5.67 16.02 -4.87
C VAL A 536 6.11 15.34 -6.16
N ALA A 537 6.73 14.16 -6.07
CA ALA A 537 7.12 13.37 -7.23
C ALA A 537 5.90 12.95 -8.08
N ALA A 538 4.81 12.50 -7.45
CA ALA A 538 3.56 12.21 -8.14
C ALA A 538 2.95 13.46 -8.80
N ALA A 539 3.01 14.62 -8.14
CA ALA A 539 2.50 15.88 -8.69
C ALA A 539 3.31 16.34 -9.91
N LYS A 540 4.64 16.19 -9.87
CA LYS A 540 5.50 16.42 -11.04
C LYS A 540 5.17 15.45 -12.17
N ALA A 541 4.97 14.17 -11.86
CA ALA A 541 4.60 13.16 -12.85
C ALA A 541 3.28 13.51 -13.56
N ALA A 542 2.31 14.11 -12.85
CA ALA A 542 1.04 14.58 -13.44
C ALA A 542 1.23 15.70 -14.49
N ASN A 543 2.29 16.48 -14.34
CA ASN A 543 2.60 17.63 -15.20
C ASN A 543 3.64 17.33 -16.28
N LYS A 544 4.20 16.12 -16.32
CA LYS A 544 5.04 15.71 -17.45
C LYS A 544 4.18 15.71 -18.71
N VAL A 545 4.66 16.38 -19.76
CA VAL A 545 4.01 16.38 -21.07
C VAL A 545 4.10 14.95 -21.60
N GLU A 546 2.96 14.33 -21.92
CA GLU A 546 2.96 13.11 -22.74
C GLU A 546 3.55 13.48 -24.09
N VAL A 547 4.75 12.98 -24.31
CA VAL A 547 5.40 12.98 -25.59
C VAL A 547 4.80 11.78 -26.37
N PRO A 548 4.21 11.97 -27.56
CA PRO A 548 3.81 10.84 -28.38
C PRO A 548 5.03 9.98 -28.67
N GLU A 549 4.91 8.67 -28.45
CA GLU A 549 5.99 7.72 -28.70
C GLU A 549 6.31 7.71 -30.20
N VAL A 550 7.37 8.40 -30.60
CA VAL A 550 8.01 8.17 -31.90
C VAL A 550 8.78 6.87 -31.78
N ASP A 551 8.57 5.97 -32.74
CA ASP A 551 9.37 4.77 -33.02
C ASP A 551 10.88 5.09 -32.97
N ALA A 552 11.45 5.06 -31.78
CA ALA A 552 12.87 5.29 -31.57
C ALA A 552 13.54 3.94 -31.39
N VAL A 553 13.89 3.35 -32.52
CA VAL A 553 14.87 2.27 -32.62
C VAL A 553 16.25 2.81 -32.18
N THR A 554 16.43 3.01 -30.87
CA THR A 554 17.71 3.17 -30.16
C THR A 554 17.52 2.79 -28.69
N THR A 555 17.65 1.50 -28.38
CA THR A 555 17.41 0.89 -27.06
C THR A 555 18.42 1.31 -26.00
N ALA A 556 18.24 2.48 -25.39
CA ALA A 556 18.90 2.81 -24.14
C ALA A 556 18.28 2.00 -22.99
N SER A 557 19.12 1.43 -22.12
CA SER A 557 18.67 0.89 -20.83
C SER A 557 18.53 2.02 -19.83
N THR A 558 17.33 2.22 -19.29
CA THR A 558 17.10 3.15 -18.19
C THR A 558 17.30 2.45 -16.85
N VAL A 559 18.15 2.99 -15.98
CA VAL A 559 18.46 2.44 -14.66
C VAL A 559 18.16 3.46 -13.56
N ASN A 560 17.73 2.99 -12.40
CA ASN A 560 17.37 3.86 -11.26
C ASN A 560 17.89 3.33 -9.91
N ARG A 561 18.78 2.33 -9.93
CA ARG A 561 19.32 1.68 -8.73
C ARG A 561 20.70 1.08 -9.01
N ALA A 562 21.46 0.82 -7.94
CA ALA A 562 22.88 0.50 -7.96
C ALA A 562 23.22 -0.81 -8.70
N ASP A 563 22.54 -1.90 -8.37
CA ASP A 563 22.74 -3.22 -9.00
C ASP A 563 22.45 -3.19 -10.51
N ALA A 564 21.38 -2.51 -10.91
CA ALA A 564 20.98 -2.35 -12.30
C ALA A 564 22.01 -1.52 -13.08
N LEU A 565 22.55 -0.45 -12.47
CA LEU A 565 23.63 0.34 -13.06
C LEU A 565 24.90 -0.52 -13.23
N THR A 566 25.32 -1.25 -12.19
CA THR A 566 26.48 -2.15 -12.25
C THR A 566 26.30 -3.23 -13.31
N LYS A 567 25.13 -3.86 -13.40
CA LYS A 567 24.81 -4.87 -14.42
C LYS A 567 24.79 -4.27 -15.83
N ALA A 568 24.19 -3.10 -16.02
CA ALA A 568 24.09 -2.45 -17.33
C ALA A 568 25.45 -1.97 -17.87
N LEU A 569 26.40 -1.66 -16.98
CA LEU A 569 27.77 -1.28 -17.31
C LEU A 569 28.74 -2.47 -17.42
N SER A 570 28.34 -3.68 -17.01
CA SER A 570 29.17 -4.88 -17.15
C SER A 570 29.26 -5.36 -18.60
N LYS A 571 30.07 -6.40 -18.84
CA LYS A 571 30.22 -7.07 -20.14
C LYS A 571 28.91 -7.63 -20.71
N ASP A 572 27.94 -7.94 -19.85
CA ASP A 572 26.63 -8.49 -20.22
C ASP A 572 25.56 -7.38 -20.32
N GLY A 573 26.00 -6.13 -20.32
CA GLY A 573 25.16 -4.94 -20.25
C GLY A 573 24.62 -4.44 -21.59
N THR A 574 24.51 -3.12 -21.75
CA THR A 574 23.98 -2.50 -22.97
C THR A 574 24.81 -1.32 -23.46
N TRP A 575 24.58 -0.92 -24.72
CA TRP A 575 25.35 0.11 -25.43
C TRP A 575 25.03 1.54 -24.97
N ILE A 576 23.82 1.82 -24.47
CA ILE A 576 23.48 3.06 -23.76
C ILE A 576 22.87 2.75 -22.41
N VAL A 577 23.40 3.37 -21.37
CA VAL A 577 22.88 3.32 -19.99
C VAL A 577 22.49 4.73 -19.57
N ALA A 578 21.21 4.97 -19.31
CA ALA A 578 20.70 6.27 -18.86
C ALA A 578 20.15 6.15 -17.43
N THR A 579 20.43 7.11 -16.55
CA THR A 579 19.88 7.08 -15.18
C THR A 579 18.60 7.92 -15.07
N LEU A 580 17.69 7.50 -14.19
CA LEU A 580 16.43 8.21 -13.89
C LEU A 580 16.45 8.96 -12.55
N GLY A 581 17.61 9.03 -11.91
CA GLY A 581 17.80 9.56 -10.57
C GLY A 581 19.25 9.46 -10.13
N ASP A 582 19.54 10.01 -8.96
CA ASP A 582 20.83 9.84 -8.28
C ASP A 582 21.01 8.38 -7.86
N ILE A 583 22.21 7.84 -8.02
CA ILE A 583 22.53 6.44 -7.68
C ILE A 583 23.81 6.43 -6.86
N THR A 584 23.80 5.74 -5.72
CA THR A 584 25.02 5.46 -4.93
C THR A 584 25.34 3.97 -5.03
N VAL A 585 26.58 3.64 -5.35
CA VAL A 585 27.08 2.27 -5.45
C VAL A 585 28.20 2.07 -4.45
N ASP A 586 28.06 1.09 -3.56
CA ASP A 586 29.01 0.85 -2.45
C ASP A 586 30.30 0.13 -2.88
N LYS A 587 30.36 -0.33 -4.14
CA LYS A 587 31.45 -1.11 -4.71
C LYS A 587 31.98 -0.45 -5.98
N GLU A 588 33.18 -0.85 -6.37
CA GLU A 588 33.74 -0.48 -7.67
C GLU A 588 32.80 -0.90 -8.81
N ILE A 589 32.64 0.00 -9.79
CA ILE A 589 31.99 -0.32 -11.07
C ILE A 589 33.08 -0.59 -12.10
N VAL A 590 33.00 -1.75 -12.78
CA VAL A 590 33.83 -2.05 -13.93
C VAL A 590 32.99 -1.93 -15.20
N VAL A 591 33.31 -0.97 -16.04
CA VAL A 591 32.67 -0.73 -17.33
C VAL A 591 33.36 -1.58 -18.39
N GLU A 592 32.74 -2.68 -18.81
CA GLU A 592 33.40 -3.69 -19.64
C GLU A 592 32.49 -4.22 -20.75
N GLY A 593 33.05 -4.69 -21.85
CA GLY A 593 32.32 -5.26 -22.99
C GLY A 593 32.41 -4.40 -24.25
N GLU A 594 32.15 -5.04 -25.38
CA GLU A 594 32.22 -4.45 -26.71
C GLU A 594 30.80 -4.22 -27.24
N PHE A 595 30.44 -2.95 -27.42
CA PHE A 595 29.10 -2.54 -27.82
C PHE A 595 29.15 -1.68 -29.07
N TYR A 596 28.09 -1.74 -29.85
CA TYR A 596 28.01 -1.08 -31.15
C TYR A 596 26.83 -0.12 -31.17
N ASN A 597 26.97 0.98 -31.92
CA ASN A 597 25.90 1.97 -32.03
C ASN A 597 24.63 1.31 -32.61
N LYS A 598 23.51 1.41 -31.90
CA LYS A 598 22.25 0.70 -32.22
C LYS A 598 22.39 -0.82 -32.34
N ASN A 599 23.37 -1.42 -31.64
CA ASN A 599 23.74 -2.85 -31.74
C ASN A 599 24.10 -3.32 -33.15
N ASP A 600 24.51 -2.40 -34.03
CA ASP A 600 24.85 -2.68 -35.42
C ASP A 600 26.37 -2.75 -35.58
N LYS A 601 26.92 -3.96 -35.76
CA LYS A 601 28.37 -4.20 -35.89
C LYS A 601 29.02 -3.52 -37.09
N SER A 602 28.24 -3.09 -38.09
CA SER A 602 28.76 -2.29 -39.20
C SER A 602 29.09 -0.86 -38.78
N LYS A 603 28.55 -0.41 -37.65
CA LYS A 603 28.87 0.86 -37.01
C LYS A 603 30.03 0.66 -36.06
N GLY A 604 30.82 1.71 -35.80
CA GLY A 604 31.95 1.62 -34.87
C GLY A 604 31.54 1.28 -33.44
N ILE A 605 32.51 0.81 -32.66
CA ILE A 605 32.35 0.55 -31.22
C ILE A 605 31.88 1.84 -30.54
N TYR A 606 30.80 1.75 -29.78
CA TYR A 606 30.16 2.87 -29.09
C TYR A 606 29.51 2.41 -27.80
N ARG A 607 29.81 3.14 -26.71
CA ARG A 607 29.11 2.96 -25.44
C ARG A 607 28.93 4.27 -24.70
N LYS A 608 27.75 4.47 -24.09
CA LYS A 608 27.43 5.71 -23.38
C LYS A 608 26.81 5.48 -22.00
N LEU A 609 27.28 6.22 -21.01
CA LEU A 609 26.60 6.49 -19.74
C LEU A 609 26.02 7.91 -19.77
N ALA A 610 24.74 8.01 -19.45
CA ALA A 610 23.94 9.23 -19.52
C ALA A 610 23.21 9.46 -18.18
N PRO A 611 23.85 10.10 -17.19
CA PRO A 611 23.23 10.40 -15.89
C PRO A 611 22.25 11.59 -15.98
N TYR A 612 21.29 11.50 -16.90
CA TYR A 612 20.37 12.58 -17.22
C TYR A 612 19.11 12.05 -17.94
N THR A 613 18.01 12.80 -17.85
CA THR A 613 16.85 12.63 -18.74
C THR A 613 16.89 13.65 -19.87
N GLN A 614 16.30 13.33 -21.03
CA GLN A 614 16.24 14.24 -22.18
C GLN A 614 14.87 14.20 -22.85
N ASP A 615 14.55 15.27 -23.58
CA ASP A 615 13.39 15.31 -24.48
C ASP A 615 13.70 14.66 -25.86
N GLU A 616 12.71 14.68 -26.76
CA GLU A 616 12.83 14.14 -28.12
C GLU A 616 13.87 14.84 -28.99
N LYS A 617 14.15 16.10 -28.71
CA LYS A 617 15.15 16.91 -29.44
C LYS A 617 16.54 16.71 -28.85
N HIS A 618 16.70 15.75 -27.93
CA HIS A 618 17.92 15.47 -27.19
C HIS A 618 18.37 16.62 -26.29
N ASN A 619 17.44 17.51 -25.89
CA ASN A 619 17.75 18.51 -24.87
C ASN A 619 17.73 17.83 -23.51
N VAL A 620 18.78 18.04 -22.72
CA VAL A 620 18.85 17.51 -21.36
C VAL A 620 17.85 18.23 -20.45
N LEU A 621 16.98 17.48 -19.79
CA LEU A 621 15.93 17.96 -18.89
C LEU A 621 16.37 17.97 -17.43
N GLU A 622 16.85 16.85 -16.91
CA GLU A 622 17.33 16.70 -15.53
C GLU A 622 18.70 16.02 -15.54
N ARG A 623 19.58 16.38 -14.59
CA ARG A 623 20.92 15.80 -14.40
C ARG A 623 20.99 15.13 -13.05
N PHE A 624 21.68 14.00 -12.99
CA PHE A 624 21.80 13.17 -11.79
C PHE A 624 23.25 12.92 -11.42
N THR A 625 23.43 12.50 -10.18
CA THR A 625 24.72 12.16 -9.58
C THR A 625 24.84 10.65 -9.41
N ILE A 626 25.92 10.07 -9.94
CA ILE A 626 26.35 8.71 -9.64
C ILE A 626 27.48 8.80 -8.62
N THR A 627 27.29 8.29 -7.42
CA THR A 627 28.33 8.20 -6.38
C THR A 627 28.88 6.78 -6.37
N VAL A 628 30.19 6.63 -6.53
CA VAL A 628 30.89 5.35 -6.60
C VAL A 628 32.26 5.49 -5.95
N PRO A 629 32.78 4.49 -5.20
CA PRO A 629 34.13 4.57 -4.66
C PRO A 629 35.20 4.61 -5.77
N LYS A 630 34.97 3.89 -6.87
CA LYS A 630 35.87 3.77 -8.03
C LYS A 630 35.11 3.32 -9.27
N MET A 631 35.43 3.88 -10.45
CA MET A 631 34.93 3.39 -11.74
C MET A 631 36.08 3.05 -12.69
N THR A 632 36.20 1.80 -13.09
CA THR A 632 37.24 1.33 -14.03
C THR A 632 36.66 1.13 -15.43
N ILE A 633 37.26 1.77 -16.43
CA ILE A 633 36.79 1.81 -17.81
C ILE A 633 37.61 0.87 -18.69
N ARG A 634 37.03 -0.28 -19.05
CA ARG A 634 37.58 -1.31 -19.96
C ARG A 634 36.86 -1.40 -21.30
N SER A 635 35.87 -0.56 -21.52
CA SER A 635 35.07 -0.51 -22.75
C SER A 635 35.60 0.61 -23.65
N GLU A 636 36.03 0.27 -24.87
CA GLU A 636 36.52 1.26 -25.83
C GLU A 636 35.44 2.28 -26.20
N ASN A 637 35.86 3.51 -26.47
CA ASN A 637 34.98 4.64 -26.82
C ASN A 637 33.86 4.91 -25.80
N PHE A 638 34.08 4.56 -24.54
CA PHE A 638 33.10 4.81 -23.48
C PHE A 638 32.95 6.31 -23.23
N LYS A 639 31.71 6.78 -23.31
CA LYS A 639 31.34 8.18 -23.15
C LYS A 639 30.52 8.40 -21.89
N ILE A 640 30.94 9.32 -21.04
CA ILE A 640 30.10 9.91 -20.01
C ILE A 640 29.56 11.23 -20.54
N GLN A 641 28.24 11.30 -20.67
CA GLN A 641 27.54 12.46 -21.21
C GLN A 641 26.61 13.07 -20.16
N ALA A 642 26.79 14.37 -19.88
CA ALA A 642 26.12 15.12 -18.82
C ALA A 642 26.21 14.49 -17.40
N GLY A 643 25.54 15.13 -16.44
CA GLY A 643 25.45 14.63 -15.06
C GLY A 643 26.75 14.75 -14.26
N VAL A 644 26.77 14.13 -13.08
CA VAL A 644 27.92 14.11 -12.17
C VAL A 644 28.30 12.67 -11.83
N VAL A 645 29.58 12.33 -11.88
CA VAL A 645 30.12 11.11 -11.27
C VAL A 645 31.01 11.53 -10.10
N LYS A 646 30.62 11.16 -8.88
CA LYS A 646 31.40 11.32 -7.65
C LYS A 646 32.22 10.06 -7.41
N GLY A 647 33.54 10.15 -7.52
CA GLY A 647 34.44 9.01 -7.42
C GLY A 647 35.59 9.08 -8.42
N ASP A 648 36.67 8.35 -8.14
CA ASP A 648 37.82 8.29 -9.03
C ASP A 648 37.56 7.36 -10.23
N ILE A 649 37.98 7.80 -11.42
CA ILE A 649 37.89 7.06 -12.67
C ILE A 649 39.25 6.52 -13.06
N TYR A 650 39.32 5.24 -13.42
CA TYR A 650 40.51 4.57 -13.94
C TYR A 650 40.26 4.15 -15.38
N VAL A 651 40.99 4.72 -16.33
CA VAL A 651 40.82 4.49 -17.76
C VAL A 651 41.83 3.42 -18.22
N GLU A 652 41.30 2.26 -18.60
CA GLU A 652 42.05 1.08 -19.09
C GLU A 652 41.75 0.77 -20.58
N ALA A 653 40.95 1.61 -21.26
CA ALA A 653 40.58 1.45 -22.66
C ALA A 653 40.67 2.77 -23.45
N LYS A 654 40.88 2.66 -24.77
CA LYS A 654 41.05 3.81 -25.67
C LYS A 654 39.73 4.58 -25.87
N GLY A 655 39.85 5.87 -26.16
CA GLY A 655 38.73 6.70 -26.62
C GLY A 655 37.74 7.13 -25.53
N PHE A 656 38.13 7.10 -24.25
CA PHE A 656 37.29 7.62 -23.17
C PHE A 656 36.89 9.08 -23.43
N THR A 657 35.61 9.39 -23.30
CA THR A 657 35.08 10.74 -23.53
C THR A 657 34.28 11.25 -22.34
N LEU A 658 34.61 12.45 -21.85
CA LEU A 658 33.80 13.23 -20.91
C LEU A 658 33.30 14.49 -21.60
N THR A 659 31.98 14.60 -21.83
CA THR A 659 31.42 15.75 -22.56
C THR A 659 31.48 17.04 -21.75
N LYS A 660 31.49 18.19 -22.43
CA LYS A 660 31.47 19.55 -21.86
C LYS A 660 30.53 19.74 -20.66
N ASP A 661 29.37 19.10 -20.69
CA ASP A 661 28.31 19.28 -19.69
C ASP A 661 28.28 18.21 -18.60
N ALA A 662 29.29 17.34 -18.56
CA ALA A 662 29.51 16.34 -17.52
C ALA A 662 30.53 16.83 -16.48
N THR A 663 30.42 16.32 -15.25
CA THR A 663 31.39 16.57 -14.17
C THR A 663 31.87 15.27 -13.56
N ILE A 664 33.18 15.12 -13.41
CA ILE A 664 33.81 14.15 -12.50
C ILE A 664 34.18 14.90 -11.23
N ASP A 665 33.52 14.56 -10.13
CA ASP A 665 33.88 14.99 -8.79
C ASP A 665 34.80 13.93 -8.16
N GLY A 666 36.06 13.99 -8.56
CA GLY A 666 37.08 12.96 -8.36
C GLY A 666 38.26 13.16 -9.33
N SER A 667 39.21 12.22 -9.32
CA SER A 667 40.36 12.21 -10.24
C SER A 667 40.13 11.24 -11.41
N ILE A 668 40.87 11.46 -12.50
CA ILE A 668 40.97 10.52 -13.63
C ILE A 668 42.42 10.02 -13.70
N TYR A 669 42.57 8.70 -13.66
CA TYR A 669 43.84 8.01 -13.79
C TYR A 669 43.87 7.22 -15.10
N TYR A 670 44.96 7.33 -15.85
CA TYR A 670 45.18 6.57 -17.08
C TYR A 670 46.27 5.52 -16.85
N THR A 671 46.07 4.28 -17.27
CA THR A 671 47.09 3.23 -17.09
C THR A 671 48.27 3.34 -18.07
N SER A 672 48.17 4.22 -19.08
CA SER A 672 49.30 4.57 -19.94
C SER A 672 49.13 5.96 -20.57
N GLU A 673 50.23 6.55 -21.03
CA GLU A 673 50.21 7.80 -21.80
C GLU A 673 49.40 7.68 -23.09
N ASP A 674 49.41 6.51 -23.74
CA ASP A 674 48.66 6.29 -24.98
C ASP A 674 47.16 6.36 -24.73
N LEU A 675 46.67 5.81 -23.63
CA LEU A 675 45.25 5.94 -23.26
C LEU A 675 44.89 7.39 -22.97
N GLN A 676 45.76 8.12 -22.25
CA GLN A 676 45.57 9.54 -21.99
C GLN A 676 45.48 10.36 -23.28
N LYS A 677 46.37 10.11 -24.26
CA LYS A 677 46.35 10.80 -25.57
C LYS A 677 45.08 10.55 -26.36
N THR A 678 44.45 9.38 -26.18
CA THR A 678 43.17 9.06 -26.87
C THR A 678 41.92 9.59 -26.17
N ALA A 679 42.05 10.09 -24.94
CA ALA A 679 40.91 10.56 -24.17
C ALA A 679 40.48 11.98 -24.56
N ILE A 680 39.18 12.23 -24.58
CA ILE A 680 38.60 13.55 -24.85
C ILE A 680 37.89 14.01 -23.58
N VAL A 681 38.50 14.93 -22.84
CA VAL A 681 37.97 15.45 -21.57
C VAL A 681 37.58 16.91 -21.74
N GLU A 682 36.34 17.17 -22.15
CA GLU A 682 35.78 18.52 -22.31
C GLU A 682 35.04 18.99 -21.05
N GLY A 683 34.56 18.05 -20.24
CA GLY A 683 33.84 18.31 -19.00
C GLY A 683 34.72 18.74 -17.84
N LYS A 684 34.08 19.02 -16.70
CA LYS A 684 34.78 19.44 -15.47
C LYS A 684 35.33 18.23 -14.72
N VAL A 685 36.58 18.30 -14.26
CA VAL A 685 37.19 17.34 -13.33
C VAL A 685 37.65 18.11 -12.09
N THR A 686 37.23 17.71 -10.89
CA THR A 686 37.61 18.40 -9.64
C THR A 686 38.96 17.95 -9.08
N GLY A 687 39.37 16.72 -9.38
CA GLY A 687 40.64 16.14 -8.97
C GLY A 687 41.72 16.19 -10.06
N LYS A 688 42.68 15.27 -9.98
CA LYS A 688 43.82 15.21 -10.90
C LYS A 688 43.47 14.49 -12.20
N GLN A 689 44.28 14.74 -13.23
CA GLN A 689 44.34 13.93 -14.45
C GLN A 689 45.79 13.52 -14.67
N GLU A 690 46.14 12.26 -14.37
CA GLU A 690 47.53 11.79 -14.45
C GLU A 690 47.63 10.31 -14.88
N VAL A 691 48.78 9.93 -15.41
CA VAL A 691 49.09 8.53 -15.72
C VAL A 691 49.55 7.84 -14.44
N LYS A 692 49.00 6.66 -14.14
CA LYS A 692 49.28 5.90 -12.90
C LYS A 692 49.35 4.39 -13.12
#